data_AF-A0A3R9UDJ3-F1
#
_entry.id   AF-A0A3R9UDJ3-F1
#
_cell.length_a   1.000
_cell.length_b   1.000
_cell.length_c   1.000
_cell.angle_alpha   90.00
_cell.angle_beta   90.00
_cell.angle_gamma   90.00
#
_symmetry.space_group_name_H-M   'P 1'
#
loop_
_entity.id
_entity.type
_entity.pdbx_description
1 polymer ?
#
loop_
_entity_poly.entity_id
_entity_poly.type
_entity_poly.pdbx_seq_one_letter_code
_entity_poly.pdbx_strand_id
1 'polypeptide(L)'
;MSLIYNLAFSEGEGNTTTEHIRGHELQIEYVFQDAKYKNSCSPRWIKSPLEGFALDFDGYSTYIVDAPIEVSGSFSIMALIAPRCFEACHGNVSTTIIDQLDKTNKKGFALSLYQHGELQFEIGDGTRLHMLRSEQSIDLFTLSQIWVVYSQEAQKLSVYLNGRLIASLEGTAFMSANIPVSIGLNNVPFKIGPIFKGGMFTGLIERIQMFDEAIPQSYIEEQFAFIQDKLNLDFKNIDLDETRLLDDVHRPQYHAIPPQHWMNEPHAPFYFNGKYHLFYQKNASGPYFSNLHWGHWTSDDMVFWKNEKTALFPQKGDLTPSGVWSGSATIGPNDVPLLFYTSANFNKEYNQGVATARPKNVEDPNLVEWKMDDKGVITQTDKQGILSQFRDPFVWKDELEDKWYAIIGGGIEGKGPTAWIYTSIDCKEWSFQGEFLTCDSEKYPYLGSNWELPVFLPVSDDEGNKKYVFMFMSYFIEETVYQVDTYYYIGEFDRERATFIPNTDEPQLFDYGRFKFSGPSGFVDPVSNKSIVFSILQGDRTEQEEFEAGWAHNAGLPIELFLENNELRIRPLENLQVLRADVLIDEENTTVCEVNEKLKSINEKMIEVIVEFADTDSLVGLEIKKDPSNLEKTTLLYDKRESYVSLDRRKSKLGSAGDIHGGPLEITTGLKAHIFIDHSTIECFLNDKKMITSRAYPTSQHSDYMALIGDKHIQVKSLRVYKLKSIWKRNE
;
A
#
# COMPACT_ATOMS: atom_id res chain seq x y z
N MET A 1 -5.86 21.28 -42.05
CA MET A 1 -6.17 20.64 -40.76
C MET A 1 -7.64 20.31 -40.69
N SER A 2 -7.98 19.07 -41.04
CA SER A 2 -9.31 18.51 -40.81
C SER A 2 -9.24 17.60 -39.57
N LEU A 3 -10.07 17.92 -38.58
CA LEU A 3 -10.16 17.20 -37.31
C LEU A 3 -11.19 16.08 -37.49
N ILE A 4 -10.79 14.84 -37.24
CA ILE A 4 -11.60 13.64 -37.48
C ILE A 4 -12.05 12.93 -36.19
N TYR A 5 -11.45 13.29 -35.05
CA TYR A 5 -11.82 12.78 -33.73
C TYR A 5 -11.48 13.83 -32.67
N ASN A 6 -12.39 14.09 -31.72
CA ASN A 6 -12.18 15.04 -30.64
C ASN A 6 -12.92 14.64 -29.36
N LEU A 7 -12.16 14.12 -28.39
CA LEU A 7 -12.58 14.00 -27.00
C LEU A 7 -11.97 15.15 -26.20
N ALA A 8 -12.82 16.07 -25.73
CA ALA A 8 -12.41 17.27 -25.00
C ALA A 8 -12.85 17.27 -23.53
N PHE A 9 -13.58 16.25 -23.07
CA PHE A 9 -14.06 16.10 -21.70
C PHE A 9 -14.73 17.38 -21.15
N SER A 10 -15.56 18.03 -21.98
CA SER A 10 -16.15 19.32 -21.66
C SER A 10 -17.32 19.27 -20.66
N GLU A 11 -17.80 18.06 -20.34
CA GLU A 11 -19.00 17.82 -19.53
C GLU A 11 -18.79 18.18 -18.05
N GLY A 12 -17.66 17.76 -17.46
CA GLY A 12 -17.28 18.10 -16.08
C GLY A 12 -18.02 17.33 -14.98
N GLU A 13 -19.01 16.50 -15.32
CA GLU A 13 -19.71 15.61 -14.40
C GLU A 13 -20.36 14.44 -15.14
N GLY A 14 -20.80 13.42 -14.39
CA GLY A 14 -21.55 12.28 -14.93
C GLY A 14 -20.67 11.14 -15.46
N ASN A 15 -21.33 10.19 -16.13
CA ASN A 15 -20.78 8.90 -16.57
C ASN A 15 -20.68 8.77 -18.09
N THR A 16 -20.85 9.88 -18.81
CA THR A 16 -20.79 9.92 -20.27
C THR A 16 -19.92 11.07 -20.73
N THR A 17 -19.38 10.97 -21.95
CA THR A 17 -18.69 12.07 -22.63
C THR A 17 -19.02 12.02 -24.12
N THR A 18 -18.81 13.13 -24.82
CA THR A 18 -19.14 13.27 -26.24
C THR A 18 -17.90 13.31 -27.11
N GLU A 19 -17.87 12.49 -28.16
CA GLU A 19 -16.95 12.67 -29.28
C GLU A 19 -17.53 13.73 -30.24
N HIS A 20 -16.89 14.90 -30.31
CA HIS A 20 -17.50 16.08 -30.89
C HIS A 20 -17.50 16.15 -32.43
N ILE A 21 -16.78 15.27 -33.13
CA ILE A 21 -16.75 15.26 -34.61
C ILE A 21 -17.89 14.42 -35.18
N ARG A 22 -18.07 13.21 -34.66
CA ARG A 22 -19.11 12.25 -35.11
C ARG A 22 -20.38 12.34 -34.28
N GLY A 23 -20.34 13.04 -33.13
CA GLY A 23 -21.48 13.25 -32.23
C GLY A 23 -21.85 12.01 -31.44
N HIS A 24 -20.91 11.10 -31.21
CA HIS A 24 -21.15 9.89 -30.43
C HIS A 24 -21.17 10.24 -28.94
N GLU A 25 -22.23 9.86 -28.25
CA GLU A 25 -22.25 9.83 -26.78
C GLU A 25 -21.63 8.51 -26.32
N LEU A 26 -20.59 8.60 -25.50
CA LEU A 26 -19.77 7.48 -25.06
C LEU A 26 -19.96 7.24 -23.56
N GLN A 27 -20.13 5.99 -23.19
CA GLN A 27 -20.12 5.59 -21.79
C GLN A 27 -18.70 5.58 -21.26
N ILE A 28 -18.52 6.16 -20.07
CA ILE A 28 -17.30 6.01 -19.29
C ILE A 28 -17.52 4.79 -18.41
N GLU A 29 -16.70 3.76 -18.54
CA GLU A 29 -16.74 2.60 -17.65
C GLU A 29 -16.08 2.98 -16.33
N TYR A 30 -16.65 2.59 -15.19
CA TYR A 30 -16.10 2.87 -13.85
C TYR A 30 -16.78 2.02 -12.79
N VAL A 31 -15.99 1.41 -11.90
CA VAL A 31 -16.51 0.40 -10.95
C VAL A 31 -17.56 0.95 -9.97
N PHE A 32 -17.49 2.23 -9.59
CA PHE A 32 -18.39 2.80 -8.59
C PHE A 32 -19.66 3.43 -9.16
N GLN A 33 -19.96 3.24 -10.45
CA GLN A 33 -21.28 3.59 -10.97
C GLN A 33 -22.36 2.71 -10.35
N ASP A 34 -22.06 1.43 -10.18
CA ASP A 34 -22.89 0.44 -9.47
C ASP A 34 -22.12 -0.09 -8.25
N ALA A 35 -21.82 0.81 -7.31
CA ALA A 35 -20.97 0.49 -6.17
C ALA A 35 -21.62 -0.51 -5.21
N LYS A 36 -20.86 -1.53 -4.79
CA LYS A 36 -21.35 -2.58 -3.88
C LYS A 36 -21.27 -2.24 -2.40
N TYR A 37 -20.17 -1.60 -1.98
CA TYR A 37 -19.84 -1.38 -0.57
C TYR A 37 -20.03 0.05 -0.08
N LYS A 38 -20.42 0.95 -0.99
CA LYS A 38 -20.55 2.39 -0.74
C LYS A 38 -21.65 2.99 -1.62
N ASN A 39 -21.93 4.28 -1.51
CA ASN A 39 -22.86 4.92 -2.43
C ASN A 39 -22.27 5.00 -3.85
N SER A 40 -23.11 4.75 -4.86
CA SER A 40 -22.73 4.95 -6.26
C SER A 40 -22.33 6.40 -6.54
N CYS A 41 -21.32 6.59 -7.39
CA CYS A 41 -20.85 7.90 -7.80
C CYS A 41 -20.27 7.87 -9.22
N SER A 42 -20.26 9.03 -9.86
CA SER A 42 -19.60 9.19 -11.17
C SER A 42 -18.07 9.17 -11.05
N PRO A 43 -17.35 8.90 -12.16
CA PRO A 43 -15.93 9.18 -12.28
C PRO A 43 -15.58 10.61 -11.82
N ARG A 44 -14.31 10.82 -11.45
CA ARG A 44 -13.84 12.14 -11.02
C ARG A 44 -13.48 12.99 -12.22
N TRP A 45 -13.99 14.22 -12.23
CA TRP A 45 -13.68 15.25 -13.21
C TRP A 45 -12.91 16.36 -12.52
N ILE A 46 -11.82 16.80 -13.13
CA ILE A 46 -10.91 17.82 -12.59
C ILE A 46 -10.97 19.05 -13.48
N LYS A 47 -11.08 20.24 -12.91
CA LYS A 47 -11.01 21.46 -13.70
C LYS A 47 -9.60 21.61 -14.31
N SER A 48 -9.51 21.72 -15.64
CA SER A 48 -8.24 21.90 -16.34
C SER A 48 -7.67 23.31 -16.09
N PRO A 49 -6.34 23.47 -15.97
CA PRO A 49 -5.67 24.78 -15.94
C PRO A 49 -5.73 25.50 -17.29
N LEU A 50 -6.05 24.79 -18.38
CA LEU A 50 -6.21 25.36 -19.72
C LEU A 50 -7.63 25.89 -19.92
N GLU A 51 -8.59 24.98 -20.06
CA GLU A 51 -10.03 25.22 -20.24
C GLU A 51 -10.80 23.89 -20.11
N GLY A 52 -12.02 23.92 -19.56
CA GLY A 52 -12.85 22.72 -19.41
C GLY A 52 -12.40 21.81 -18.26
N PHE A 53 -12.39 20.50 -18.52
CA PHE A 53 -12.09 19.48 -17.51
C PHE A 53 -11.14 18.40 -18.03
N ALA A 54 -10.54 17.67 -17.09
CA ALA A 54 -9.84 16.42 -17.29
C ALA A 54 -10.67 15.30 -16.66
N LEU A 55 -10.71 14.13 -17.31
CA LEU A 55 -11.24 12.92 -16.70
C LEU A 55 -10.12 12.18 -15.96
N ASP A 56 -10.40 11.74 -14.73
CA ASP A 56 -9.47 10.97 -13.90
C ASP A 56 -9.61 9.47 -14.19
N PHE A 57 -8.52 8.86 -14.67
CA PHE A 57 -8.40 7.43 -14.89
C PHE A 57 -7.71 6.79 -13.68
N ASP A 58 -8.45 5.92 -12.99
CA ASP A 58 -8.01 5.24 -11.75
C ASP A 58 -6.90 4.19 -11.97
N GLY A 59 -6.67 3.76 -13.21
CA GLY A 59 -5.67 2.76 -13.55
C GLY A 59 -6.15 1.31 -13.56
N TYR A 60 -7.42 1.01 -13.23
CA TYR A 60 -7.92 -0.37 -13.21
C TYR A 60 -9.38 -0.56 -13.62
N SER A 61 -10.21 0.49 -13.58
CA SER A 61 -11.64 0.38 -13.90
C SER A 61 -12.15 1.47 -14.82
N THR A 62 -11.45 2.60 -14.92
CA THR A 62 -11.89 3.73 -15.76
C THR A 62 -11.39 3.60 -17.19
N TYR A 63 -12.30 3.52 -18.17
CA TYR A 63 -11.97 3.52 -19.60
C TYR A 63 -13.17 3.89 -20.48
N ILE A 64 -12.93 4.18 -21.76
CA ILE A 64 -13.99 4.46 -22.74
C ILE A 64 -13.75 3.60 -23.99
N VAL A 65 -14.83 3.16 -24.64
CA VAL A 65 -14.79 2.47 -25.94
C VAL A 65 -15.69 3.21 -26.93
N ASP A 66 -15.21 3.43 -28.14
CA ASP A 66 -15.95 4.05 -29.24
C ASP A 66 -15.81 3.23 -30.53
N ALA A 67 -16.66 3.53 -31.50
CA ALA A 67 -16.62 2.98 -32.84
C ALA A 67 -15.26 3.28 -33.54
N PRO A 68 -14.79 2.36 -34.40
CA PRO A 68 -13.53 2.52 -35.13
C PRO A 68 -13.42 3.89 -35.82
N ILE A 69 -12.22 4.47 -35.78
CA ILE A 69 -11.87 5.67 -36.52
C ILE A 69 -11.30 5.22 -37.87
N GLU A 70 -11.97 5.61 -38.96
CA GLU A 70 -11.45 5.38 -40.30
C GLU A 70 -10.41 6.45 -40.65
N VAL A 71 -9.20 5.99 -40.95
CA VAL A 71 -8.06 6.87 -41.24
C VAL A 71 -7.39 6.35 -42.50
N SER A 72 -7.16 7.26 -43.45
CA SER A 72 -6.44 6.95 -44.69
C SER A 72 -5.39 8.01 -44.94
N GLY A 73 -4.22 7.59 -45.42
CA GLY A 73 -3.11 8.50 -45.69
C GLY A 73 -2.33 8.91 -44.45
N SER A 74 -1.87 10.16 -44.45
CA SER A 74 -1.14 10.76 -43.32
C SER A 74 -2.13 11.12 -42.21
N PHE A 75 -1.69 11.09 -40.96
CA PHE A 75 -2.53 11.48 -39.84
C PHE A 75 -1.69 11.96 -38.66
N SER A 76 -2.33 12.66 -37.72
CA SER A 76 -1.71 13.07 -36.48
C SER A 76 -2.63 12.85 -35.29
N ILE A 77 -2.06 12.50 -34.14
CA ILE A 77 -2.78 12.34 -32.87
C ILE A 77 -2.17 13.32 -31.88
N MET A 78 -3.01 14.07 -31.16
CA MET A 78 -2.61 14.91 -30.05
C MET A 78 -3.29 14.42 -28.77
N ALA A 79 -2.53 14.32 -27.69
CA ALA A 79 -3.06 14.06 -26.37
C ALA A 79 -2.50 15.07 -25.34
N LEU A 80 -3.37 15.50 -24.43
CA LEU A 80 -3.00 16.24 -23.22
C LEU A 80 -3.25 15.34 -22.02
N ILE A 81 -2.17 14.93 -21.35
CA ILE A 81 -2.24 13.98 -20.24
C ILE A 81 -1.37 14.41 -19.07
N ALA A 82 -1.72 13.93 -17.88
CA ALA A 82 -0.88 14.07 -16.68
C ALA A 82 -0.87 12.73 -15.93
N PRO A 83 0.17 11.90 -16.09
CA PRO A 83 0.23 10.59 -15.43
C PRO A 83 0.50 10.72 -13.93
N ARG A 84 -0.16 9.88 -13.13
CA ARG A 84 0.01 9.81 -11.67
C ARG A 84 1.08 8.79 -11.27
N CYS A 85 1.17 7.69 -12.02
CA CYS A 85 2.21 6.68 -11.90
C CYS A 85 2.41 6.00 -13.26
N PHE A 86 3.48 5.21 -13.36
CA PHE A 86 3.69 4.32 -14.49
C PHE A 86 3.44 2.88 -14.04
N GLU A 87 2.86 2.07 -14.90
CA GLU A 87 2.68 0.64 -14.61
C GLU A 87 3.99 -0.12 -14.86
N ALA A 88 4.16 -1.27 -14.20
CA ALA A 88 5.25 -2.19 -14.49
C ALA A 88 5.20 -2.78 -15.91
N CYS A 89 4.11 -2.61 -16.67
CA CYS A 89 3.95 -3.11 -18.04
C CYS A 89 4.34 -4.59 -18.20
N HIS A 90 3.87 -5.44 -17.28
CA HIS A 90 4.18 -6.88 -17.29
C HIS A 90 3.83 -7.50 -18.64
N GLY A 91 4.61 -8.47 -19.08
CA GLY A 91 4.43 -9.09 -20.39
C GLY A 91 4.70 -8.16 -21.59
N ASN A 92 5.41 -7.04 -21.36
CA ASN A 92 5.72 -6.01 -22.36
C ASN A 92 4.48 -5.32 -22.95
N VAL A 93 3.42 -5.18 -22.15
CA VAL A 93 2.19 -4.49 -22.56
C VAL A 93 2.17 -3.09 -21.94
N SER A 94 2.12 -2.07 -22.78
CA SER A 94 2.11 -0.66 -22.37
C SER A 94 0.74 -0.21 -21.85
N THR A 95 0.74 0.77 -20.96
CA THR A 95 -0.48 1.51 -20.58
C THR A 95 -0.92 2.41 -21.72
N THR A 96 -2.20 2.41 -22.08
CA THR A 96 -2.61 3.03 -23.35
C THR A 96 -3.48 4.27 -23.16
N ILE A 97 -3.13 5.34 -23.88
CA ILE A 97 -3.88 6.61 -23.92
C ILE A 97 -5.02 6.46 -24.93
N ILE A 98 -4.72 6.02 -26.15
CA ILE A 98 -5.68 5.69 -27.21
C ILE A 98 -5.19 4.46 -27.99
N ASP A 99 -6.05 3.45 -28.17
CA ASP A 99 -5.73 2.17 -28.83
C ASP A 99 -6.78 1.82 -29.90
N GLN A 100 -6.34 1.60 -31.14
CA GLN A 100 -7.09 0.92 -32.19
C GLN A 100 -6.18 -0.10 -32.91
N LEU A 101 -5.25 -0.72 -32.20
CA LEU A 101 -4.26 -1.64 -32.75
C LEU A 101 -4.75 -3.08 -32.72
N ASP A 102 -5.04 -3.62 -33.90
CA ASP A 102 -5.22 -5.05 -34.09
C ASP A 102 -3.84 -5.70 -34.21
N LYS A 103 -3.28 -6.15 -33.07
CA LYS A 103 -1.97 -6.80 -33.03
C LYS A 103 -1.92 -8.11 -33.84
N THR A 104 -3.05 -8.81 -33.98
CA THR A 104 -3.13 -10.08 -34.72
C THR A 104 -3.00 -9.84 -36.22
N ASN A 105 -3.78 -8.92 -36.76
CA ASN A 105 -3.75 -8.58 -38.18
C ASN A 105 -2.72 -7.50 -38.52
N LYS A 106 -2.05 -6.96 -37.49
CA LYS A 106 -1.01 -5.92 -37.58
C LYS A 106 -1.54 -4.68 -38.29
N LYS A 107 -2.69 -4.17 -37.86
CA LYS A 107 -3.35 -2.98 -38.42
C LYS A 107 -3.68 -2.00 -37.32
N GLY A 108 -3.86 -0.74 -37.68
CA GLY A 108 -4.27 0.32 -36.76
C GLY A 108 -3.10 0.93 -36.02
N PHE A 109 -3.38 1.56 -34.87
CA PHE A 109 -2.41 2.35 -34.13
C PHE A 109 -2.65 2.27 -32.62
N ALA A 110 -1.60 2.53 -31.82
CA ALA A 110 -1.74 2.74 -30.38
C ALA A 110 -0.73 3.79 -29.89
N LEU A 111 -1.21 4.75 -29.10
CA LEU A 111 -0.39 5.71 -28.36
C LEU A 111 -0.43 5.36 -26.87
N SER A 112 0.74 5.03 -26.32
CA SER A 112 0.88 4.41 -25.01
C SER A 112 2.07 4.98 -24.22
N LEU A 113 2.08 4.71 -22.92
CA LEU A 113 3.25 4.86 -22.05
C LEU A 113 3.76 3.48 -21.67
N TYR A 114 5.04 3.23 -21.92
CA TYR A 114 5.76 2.06 -21.41
C TYR A 114 6.32 2.34 -20.00
N GLN A 115 7.07 1.39 -19.46
CA GLN A 115 7.69 1.47 -18.13
C GLN A 115 8.43 2.82 -17.95
N HIS A 116 8.30 3.39 -16.77
CA HIS A 116 8.99 4.65 -16.39
C HIS A 116 8.66 5.86 -17.29
N GLY A 117 7.54 5.84 -18.01
CA GLY A 117 7.04 7.01 -18.75
C GLY A 117 7.58 7.17 -20.16
N GLU A 118 8.21 6.15 -20.73
CA GLU A 118 8.65 6.17 -22.13
C GLU A 118 7.43 6.23 -23.06
N LEU A 119 7.36 7.23 -23.95
CA LEU A 119 6.30 7.33 -24.94
C LEU A 119 6.49 6.27 -26.01
N GLN A 120 5.43 5.51 -26.26
CA GLN A 120 5.40 4.48 -27.28
C GLN A 120 4.29 4.75 -28.27
N PHE A 121 4.62 4.64 -29.56
CA PHE A 121 3.64 4.60 -30.63
C PHE A 121 3.84 3.36 -31.49
N GLU A 122 2.76 2.63 -31.72
CA GLU A 122 2.72 1.45 -32.57
C GLU A 122 1.79 1.70 -33.75
N ILE A 123 2.21 1.31 -34.97
CA ILE A 123 1.35 1.30 -36.16
C ILE A 123 1.50 -0.01 -36.94
N GLY A 124 0.41 -0.47 -37.52
CA GLY A 124 0.37 -1.67 -38.34
C GLY A 124 0.10 -1.39 -39.81
N ASP A 125 0.79 -2.12 -40.70
CA ASP A 125 0.61 -2.02 -42.17
C ASP A 125 -0.12 -3.23 -42.80
N GLY A 126 -0.62 -4.15 -41.99
CA GLY A 126 -1.22 -5.42 -42.37
C GLY A 126 -0.22 -6.58 -42.51
N THR A 127 1.08 -6.30 -42.46
CA THR A 127 2.17 -7.28 -42.60
C THR A 127 3.15 -7.23 -41.41
N ARG A 128 3.44 -6.03 -40.90
CA ARG A 128 4.36 -5.72 -39.81
C ARG A 128 3.75 -4.71 -38.85
N LEU A 129 4.18 -4.81 -37.59
CA LEU A 129 4.00 -3.76 -36.60
C LEU A 129 5.30 -2.95 -36.56
N HIS A 130 5.17 -1.63 -36.69
CA HIS A 130 6.24 -0.67 -36.49
C HIS A 130 6.06 -0.07 -35.11
N MET A 131 7.11 -0.05 -34.31
CA MET A 131 7.10 0.48 -32.95
C MET A 131 8.19 1.53 -32.80
N LEU A 132 7.80 2.70 -32.31
CA LEU A 132 8.69 3.78 -31.93
C LEU A 132 8.53 4.02 -30.44
N ARG A 133 9.63 3.91 -29.70
CA ARG A 133 9.68 4.22 -28.27
C ARG A 133 10.69 5.35 -28.03
N SER A 134 10.32 6.34 -27.24
CA SER A 134 11.22 7.43 -26.86
C SER A 134 12.23 6.98 -25.82
N GLU A 135 13.43 7.58 -25.85
CA GLU A 135 14.38 7.43 -24.76
C GLU A 135 14.03 8.33 -23.56
N GLN A 136 13.42 9.49 -23.85
CA GLN A 136 12.96 10.46 -22.86
C GLN A 136 11.63 10.03 -22.27
N SER A 137 11.54 10.07 -20.93
CA SER A 137 10.32 9.86 -20.17
C SER A 137 9.48 11.13 -20.04
N ILE A 138 8.17 10.96 -19.96
CA ILE A 138 7.24 11.99 -19.45
C ILE A 138 7.37 12.14 -17.93
N ASP A 139 7.10 13.33 -17.41
CA ASP A 139 7.07 13.59 -15.98
C ASP A 139 5.73 13.19 -15.35
N LEU A 140 5.78 12.67 -14.12
CA LEU A 140 4.60 12.47 -13.29
C LEU A 140 4.05 13.80 -12.79
N PHE A 141 2.74 13.83 -12.51
CA PHE A 141 2.05 14.97 -11.87
C PHE A 141 2.08 16.28 -12.67
N THR A 142 2.47 16.23 -13.94
CA THR A 142 2.64 17.40 -14.81
C THR A 142 1.86 17.19 -16.09
N LEU A 143 1.13 18.21 -16.53
CA LEU A 143 0.44 18.15 -17.82
C LEU A 143 1.46 18.17 -18.95
N SER A 144 1.32 17.25 -19.89
CA SER A 144 2.20 17.14 -21.05
C SER A 144 1.38 17.09 -22.33
N GLN A 145 1.88 17.79 -23.35
CA GLN A 145 1.33 17.73 -24.70
C GLN A 145 2.14 16.74 -25.53
N ILE A 146 1.47 15.71 -26.01
CA ILE A 146 2.04 14.70 -26.88
C ILE A 146 1.44 14.88 -28.26
N TRP A 147 2.30 14.90 -29.27
CA TRP A 147 1.88 14.77 -30.67
C TRP A 147 2.55 13.56 -31.30
N VAL A 148 1.77 12.81 -32.06
CA VAL A 148 2.28 11.77 -32.96
C VAL A 148 1.89 12.16 -34.37
N VAL A 149 2.83 12.10 -35.30
CA VAL A 149 2.62 12.44 -36.71
C VAL A 149 3.10 11.31 -37.58
N TYR A 150 2.20 10.72 -38.37
CA TYR A 150 2.53 9.78 -39.44
C TYR A 150 2.36 10.47 -40.79
N SER A 151 3.44 10.53 -41.57
CA SER A 151 3.43 10.98 -42.96
C SER A 151 3.53 9.77 -43.88
N GLN A 152 2.47 9.52 -44.67
CA GLN A 152 2.47 8.45 -45.66
C GLN A 152 3.46 8.73 -46.81
N GLU A 153 3.54 9.99 -47.26
CA GLU A 153 4.43 10.43 -48.33
C GLU A 153 5.91 10.23 -47.94
N ALA A 154 6.27 10.64 -46.73
CA ALA A 154 7.63 10.47 -46.22
C ALA A 154 7.90 9.09 -45.61
N GLN A 155 6.87 8.23 -45.47
CA GLN A 155 6.91 6.96 -44.74
C GLN A 155 7.54 7.11 -43.35
N LYS A 156 7.19 8.19 -42.66
CA LYS A 156 7.85 8.61 -41.42
C LYS A 156 6.85 8.80 -40.29
N LEU A 157 7.19 8.22 -39.15
CA LEU A 157 6.55 8.42 -37.87
C LEU A 157 7.40 9.38 -37.01
N SER A 158 6.78 10.32 -36.33
CA SER A 158 7.44 11.28 -35.44
C SER A 158 6.64 11.48 -34.16
N VAL A 159 7.31 11.54 -33.01
CA VAL A 159 6.71 11.80 -31.70
C VAL A 159 7.30 13.09 -31.15
N TYR A 160 6.42 14.00 -30.74
CA TYR A 160 6.77 15.26 -30.12
C TYR A 160 6.23 15.28 -28.68
N LEU A 161 7.03 15.79 -27.77
CA LEU A 161 6.67 16.06 -26.38
C LEU A 161 6.91 17.54 -26.12
N ASN A 162 5.86 18.24 -25.67
CA ASN A 162 5.94 19.64 -25.28
C ASN A 162 6.58 20.52 -26.37
N GLY A 163 6.06 20.38 -27.60
CA GLY A 163 6.52 21.11 -28.79
C GLY A 163 7.83 20.61 -29.43
N ARG A 164 8.54 19.65 -28.81
CA ARG A 164 9.87 19.20 -29.28
C ARG A 164 9.81 17.79 -29.86
N LEU A 165 10.45 17.57 -31.01
CA LEU A 165 10.65 16.22 -31.56
C LEU A 165 11.56 15.42 -30.64
N ILE A 166 11.08 14.28 -30.14
CA ILE A 166 11.85 13.42 -29.22
C ILE A 166 12.18 12.04 -29.81
N ALA A 167 11.43 11.59 -30.83
CA ALA A 167 11.67 10.31 -31.48
C ALA A 167 11.11 10.32 -32.91
N SER A 168 11.75 9.57 -33.82
CA SER A 168 11.21 9.34 -35.17
C SER A 168 11.63 7.99 -35.74
N LEU A 169 10.83 7.45 -36.65
CA LEU A 169 11.07 6.19 -37.35
C LEU A 169 10.72 6.33 -38.84
N GLU A 170 11.65 5.95 -39.72
CA GLU A 170 11.46 5.96 -41.18
C GLU A 170 11.11 4.55 -41.70
N GLY A 171 10.67 4.46 -42.96
CA GLY A 171 10.31 3.19 -43.61
C GLY A 171 9.04 2.56 -43.05
N THR A 172 8.14 3.41 -42.52
CA THR A 172 6.89 2.99 -41.88
C THR A 172 5.71 3.03 -42.84
N ALA A 173 4.78 2.09 -42.67
CA ALA A 173 3.54 2.01 -43.42
C ALA A 173 2.35 1.86 -42.46
N PHE A 174 1.16 2.21 -42.93
CA PHE A 174 -0.06 2.18 -42.13
C PHE A 174 -1.23 1.61 -42.92
N MET A 175 -2.03 0.80 -42.23
CA MET A 175 -3.33 0.32 -42.65
C MET A 175 -4.29 0.40 -41.47
N SER A 176 -5.43 1.07 -41.64
CA SER A 176 -6.42 1.18 -40.56
C SER A 176 -6.97 -0.19 -40.14
N ALA A 177 -7.24 -0.34 -38.85
CA ALA A 177 -7.96 -1.48 -38.30
C ALA A 177 -9.45 -1.14 -38.17
N ASN A 178 -10.30 -2.12 -38.45
CA ASN A 178 -11.75 -2.02 -38.22
C ASN A 178 -12.11 -2.70 -36.89
N ILE A 179 -11.50 -2.21 -35.81
CA ILE A 179 -11.79 -2.62 -34.42
C ILE A 179 -12.15 -1.38 -33.60
N PRO A 180 -12.89 -1.50 -32.49
CA PRO A 180 -13.20 -0.37 -31.62
C PRO A 180 -11.94 0.37 -31.18
N VAL A 181 -12.08 1.68 -30.98
CA VAL A 181 -11.04 2.49 -30.34
C VAL A 181 -11.30 2.53 -28.84
N SER A 182 -10.26 2.32 -28.04
CA SER A 182 -10.33 2.43 -26.58
C SER A 182 -9.48 3.58 -26.07
N ILE A 183 -9.95 4.23 -25.01
CA ILE A 183 -9.27 5.31 -24.30
C ILE A 183 -8.99 4.85 -22.87
N GLY A 184 -7.73 4.93 -22.45
CA GLY A 184 -7.31 4.52 -21.10
C GLY A 184 -7.21 3.00 -20.89
N LEU A 185 -7.49 2.17 -21.90
CA LEU A 185 -7.41 0.71 -21.85
C LEU A 185 -6.69 0.17 -23.09
N ASN A 186 -5.67 -0.66 -22.91
CA ASN A 186 -5.08 -1.41 -24.02
C ASN A 186 -6.08 -2.41 -24.62
N ASN A 187 -6.15 -2.55 -25.94
CA ASN A 187 -7.08 -3.48 -26.60
C ASN A 187 -6.75 -4.97 -26.36
N VAL A 188 -5.51 -5.26 -25.94
CA VAL A 188 -5.05 -6.60 -25.55
C VAL A 188 -4.39 -6.49 -24.16
N PRO A 189 -5.17 -6.17 -23.11
CA PRO A 189 -4.61 -5.94 -21.78
C PRO A 189 -4.05 -7.26 -21.23
N PHE A 190 -2.97 -7.17 -20.46
CA PHE A 190 -2.48 -8.33 -19.73
C PHE A 190 -3.33 -8.56 -18.47
N LYS A 191 -3.34 -9.80 -17.99
CA LYS A 191 -4.08 -10.16 -16.78
C LYS A 191 -3.22 -9.97 -15.54
N ILE A 192 -3.83 -9.46 -14.49
CA ILE A 192 -3.28 -9.42 -13.14
C ILE A 192 -4.24 -10.22 -12.27
N GLY A 193 -3.83 -11.45 -11.95
CA GLY A 193 -4.76 -12.42 -11.38
C GLY A 193 -5.94 -12.74 -12.33
N PRO A 194 -6.98 -13.41 -11.83
CA PRO A 194 -8.21 -13.66 -12.57
C PRO A 194 -9.07 -12.42 -12.85
N ILE A 195 -9.01 -11.38 -12.02
CA ILE A 195 -9.96 -10.25 -12.06
C ILE A 195 -9.39 -9.01 -12.73
N PHE A 196 -8.18 -8.59 -12.35
CA PHE A 196 -7.65 -7.30 -12.77
C PHE A 196 -7.03 -7.36 -14.17
N LYS A 197 -7.06 -6.20 -14.84
CA LYS A 197 -6.43 -5.96 -16.14
C LYS A 197 -5.34 -4.92 -15.96
N GLY A 198 -4.18 -5.17 -16.54
CA GLY A 198 -3.16 -4.15 -16.71
C GLY A 198 -3.24 -3.49 -18.10
N GLY A 199 -2.30 -2.60 -18.42
CA GLY A 199 -2.29 -1.83 -19.66
C GLY A 199 -3.30 -0.67 -19.64
N MET A 200 -3.71 -0.25 -18.44
CA MET A 200 -4.66 0.84 -18.22
C MET A 200 -3.95 2.12 -17.82
N PHE A 201 -4.43 3.26 -18.30
CA PHE A 201 -3.83 4.57 -18.00
C PHE A 201 -4.14 4.99 -16.56
N THR A 202 -3.16 5.54 -15.84
CA THR A 202 -3.34 6.07 -14.48
C THR A 202 -3.00 7.55 -14.43
N GLY A 203 -4.01 8.40 -14.21
CA GLY A 203 -3.86 9.87 -14.15
C GLY A 203 -4.95 10.59 -14.93
N LEU A 204 -4.66 11.84 -15.32
CA LEU A 204 -5.64 12.69 -15.99
C LEU A 204 -5.47 12.67 -17.52
N ILE A 205 -6.58 12.59 -18.25
CA ILE A 205 -6.62 12.88 -19.69
C ILE A 205 -7.53 14.09 -19.88
N GLU A 206 -6.98 15.17 -20.45
CA GLU A 206 -7.72 16.41 -20.73
C GLU A 206 -8.26 16.44 -22.15
N ARG A 207 -7.53 15.84 -23.10
CA ARG A 207 -7.90 15.94 -24.50
C ARG A 207 -7.26 14.86 -25.34
N ILE A 208 -8.01 14.33 -26.30
CA ILE A 208 -7.50 13.50 -27.39
C ILE A 208 -8.09 14.01 -28.70
N GLN A 209 -7.21 14.31 -29.65
CA GLN A 209 -7.57 14.79 -30.98
C GLN A 209 -6.87 13.99 -32.06
N MET A 210 -7.56 13.74 -33.17
CA MET A 210 -6.98 13.11 -34.35
C MET A 210 -7.27 13.91 -35.60
N PHE A 211 -6.25 14.08 -36.44
CA PHE A 211 -6.28 14.82 -37.70
C PHE A 211 -5.97 13.88 -38.86
N ASP A 212 -6.61 14.08 -40.02
CA ASP A 212 -6.42 13.31 -41.26
C ASP A 212 -5.25 13.82 -42.13
N GLU A 213 -4.28 14.49 -41.51
CA GLU A 213 -3.10 15.01 -42.18
C GLU A 213 -1.86 14.96 -41.26
N ALA A 214 -0.68 15.03 -41.87
CA ALA A 214 0.57 15.18 -41.13
C ALA A 214 0.73 16.64 -40.69
N ILE A 215 0.59 16.90 -39.39
CA ILE A 215 0.67 18.24 -38.83
C ILE A 215 2.15 18.70 -38.83
N PRO A 216 2.45 19.92 -39.33
CA PRO A 216 3.81 20.42 -39.39
C PRO A 216 4.34 20.77 -38.00
N GLN A 217 5.64 20.55 -37.78
CA GLN A 217 6.32 20.84 -36.51
C GLN A 217 6.10 22.29 -36.05
N SER A 218 6.09 23.27 -36.96
CA SER A 218 5.87 24.67 -36.61
C SER A 218 4.51 24.91 -35.94
N TYR A 219 3.47 24.16 -36.32
CA TYR A 219 2.16 24.25 -35.69
C TYR A 219 2.18 23.61 -34.29
N ILE A 220 2.86 22.48 -34.13
CA ILE A 220 3.04 21.82 -32.83
C ILE A 220 3.75 22.76 -31.85
N GLU A 221 4.83 23.42 -32.29
CA GLU A 221 5.56 24.41 -31.50
C GLU A 221 4.68 25.62 -31.14
N GLU A 222 3.90 26.13 -32.08
CA GLU A 222 2.96 27.22 -31.85
C GLU A 222 1.88 26.85 -30.82
N GLN A 223 1.27 25.66 -30.95
CA GLN A 223 0.27 25.16 -30.00
C GLN A 223 0.85 24.99 -28.60
N PHE A 224 2.07 24.47 -28.49
CA PHE A 224 2.73 24.32 -27.19
C PHE A 224 3.03 25.68 -26.56
N ALA A 225 3.47 26.66 -27.35
CA ALA A 225 3.79 28.00 -26.86
C ALA A 225 2.61 28.68 -26.13
N PHE A 226 1.37 28.37 -26.51
CA PHE A 226 0.16 28.87 -25.85
C PHE A 226 -0.13 28.26 -24.47
N ILE A 227 0.42 27.07 -24.17
CA ILE A 227 0.10 26.31 -22.95
C ILE A 227 1.29 26.10 -22.02
N GLN A 228 2.52 26.41 -22.46
CA GLN A 228 3.77 26.12 -21.74
C GLN A 228 3.81 26.63 -20.29
N ASP A 229 3.15 27.75 -20.01
CA ASP A 229 3.10 28.37 -18.67
C ASP A 229 1.98 27.83 -17.77
N LYS A 230 1.19 26.86 -18.27
CA LYS A 230 -0.02 26.32 -17.61
C LYS A 230 0.05 24.81 -17.37
N LEU A 231 1.24 24.21 -17.45
CA LEU A 231 1.42 22.75 -17.34
C LEU A 231 1.44 22.24 -15.89
N ASN A 232 1.68 23.14 -14.94
CA ASN A 232 1.72 22.79 -13.52
C ASN A 232 0.30 22.58 -12.98
N LEU A 233 0.07 21.41 -12.41
CA LEU A 233 -1.17 21.05 -11.72
C LEU A 233 -0.96 21.13 -10.21
N ASP A 234 -2.02 21.48 -9.47
CA ASP A 234 -2.04 21.22 -8.04
C ASP A 234 -1.96 19.69 -7.84
N PHE A 235 -0.98 19.23 -7.07
CA PHE A 235 -0.79 17.81 -6.77
C PHE A 235 -2.09 17.15 -6.28
N LYS A 236 -2.91 17.84 -5.48
CA LYS A 236 -4.18 17.30 -4.97
C LYS A 236 -5.23 17.04 -6.06
N ASN A 237 -5.11 17.74 -7.19
CA ASN A 237 -6.02 17.55 -8.33
C ASN A 237 -5.67 16.29 -9.13
N ILE A 238 -4.40 15.90 -9.16
CA ILE A 238 -3.94 14.72 -9.89
C ILE A 238 -3.80 13.48 -9.01
N ASP A 239 -3.51 13.62 -7.72
CA ASP A 239 -3.45 12.47 -6.81
C ASP A 239 -4.84 11.88 -6.54
N LEU A 240 -4.87 10.69 -5.94
CA LEU A 240 -6.08 9.99 -5.56
C LEU A 240 -6.89 10.82 -4.53
N ASP A 241 -8.19 10.94 -4.78
CA ASP A 241 -9.11 11.65 -3.89
C ASP A 241 -9.39 10.82 -2.62
N GLU A 242 -8.94 11.34 -1.48
CA GLU A 242 -9.08 10.75 -0.14
C GLU A 242 -10.54 10.59 0.31
N THR A 243 -11.45 11.38 -0.26
CA THR A 243 -12.86 11.38 0.15
C THR A 243 -13.67 10.26 -0.51
N ARG A 244 -13.15 9.66 -1.59
CA ARG A 244 -13.90 8.77 -2.48
C ARG A 244 -14.42 7.50 -1.85
N LEU A 245 -13.80 7.04 -0.77
CA LEU A 245 -14.14 5.77 -0.13
C LEU A 245 -14.59 5.94 1.33
N LEU A 246 -14.79 7.18 1.81
CA LEU A 246 -15.09 7.45 3.23
C LEU A 246 -16.45 6.89 3.70
N ASP A 247 -17.35 6.56 2.76
CA ASP A 247 -18.66 5.96 3.02
C ASP A 247 -18.69 4.44 2.77
N ASP A 248 -17.55 3.80 2.44
CA ASP A 248 -17.45 2.34 2.36
C ASP A 248 -17.72 1.70 3.73
N VAL A 249 -18.67 0.76 3.75
CA VAL A 249 -19.18 0.16 5.00
C VAL A 249 -18.16 -0.67 5.76
N HIS A 250 -17.08 -1.11 5.12
CA HIS A 250 -16.01 -1.93 5.71
C HIS A 250 -14.68 -1.18 5.83
N ARG A 251 -14.53 0.01 5.24
CA ARG A 251 -13.26 0.73 5.23
C ARG A 251 -12.92 1.37 6.58
N PRO A 252 -11.78 1.01 7.20
CA PRO A 252 -11.33 1.63 8.44
C PRO A 252 -11.24 3.15 8.34
N GLN A 253 -11.55 3.85 9.43
CA GLN A 253 -11.66 5.29 9.52
C GLN A 253 -10.70 5.91 10.53
N TYR A 254 -10.14 5.14 11.45
CA TYR A 254 -9.12 5.57 12.41
C TYR A 254 -7.84 4.73 12.37
N HIS A 255 -7.74 3.78 11.45
CA HIS A 255 -6.48 3.18 11.03
C HIS A 255 -5.93 3.90 9.79
N ALA A 256 -4.60 4.08 9.72
CA ALA A 256 -3.97 4.66 8.54
C ALA A 256 -4.15 3.73 7.32
N ILE A 257 -4.49 4.30 6.16
CA ILE A 257 -4.83 3.57 4.93
C ILE A 257 -4.61 4.53 3.73
N PRO A 258 -4.09 4.10 2.56
CA PRO A 258 -3.94 4.97 1.40
C PRO A 258 -5.30 5.49 0.96
N PRO A 259 -5.37 6.65 0.27
CA PRO A 259 -6.64 7.21 -0.22
C PRO A 259 -7.51 6.19 -0.92
N GLN A 260 -6.91 5.39 -1.81
CA GLN A 260 -7.51 4.29 -2.58
C GLN A 260 -6.42 3.24 -2.88
N HIS A 261 -6.81 2.14 -3.52
CA HIS A 261 -5.93 1.10 -4.03
C HIS A 261 -5.27 0.23 -2.95
N TRP A 262 -4.11 -0.36 -3.28
CA TRP A 262 -3.44 -1.37 -2.46
C TRP A 262 -2.27 -0.77 -1.69
N MET A 263 -2.13 -1.18 -0.42
CA MET A 263 -0.92 -0.96 0.38
C MET A 263 -0.38 -2.27 0.95
N ASN A 264 0.93 -2.33 1.23
CA ASN A 264 1.53 -3.34 2.11
C ASN A 264 1.97 -2.72 3.44
N GLU A 265 2.94 -3.32 4.13
CA GLU A 265 3.50 -2.86 5.40
C GLU A 265 3.78 -1.35 5.45
N PRO A 266 3.29 -0.65 6.49
CA PRO A 266 3.86 0.60 6.91
C PRO A 266 5.27 0.37 7.46
N HIS A 267 6.21 1.21 7.07
CA HIS A 267 7.61 1.06 7.41
C HIS A 267 8.36 2.39 7.45
N ALA A 268 9.65 2.31 7.81
CA ALA A 268 10.54 3.47 7.95
C ALA A 268 10.00 4.60 8.86
N PRO A 269 9.45 4.31 10.06
CA PRO A 269 9.03 5.36 10.98
C PRO A 269 10.22 6.17 11.50
N PHE A 270 10.07 7.50 11.56
CA PHE A 270 10.99 8.37 12.29
C PHE A 270 10.31 9.66 12.73
N TYR A 271 10.94 10.37 13.66
CA TYR A 271 10.52 11.70 14.09
C TYR A 271 11.57 12.73 13.66
N PHE A 272 11.12 13.83 13.06
CA PHE A 272 11.99 14.90 12.57
C PHE A 272 11.28 16.25 12.64
N ASN A 273 11.94 17.27 13.20
CA ASN A 273 11.46 18.66 13.23
C ASN A 273 9.98 18.84 13.64
N GLY A 274 9.53 18.11 14.66
CA GLY A 274 8.15 18.22 15.15
C GLY A 274 7.16 17.25 14.53
N LYS A 275 7.56 16.46 13.53
CA LYS A 275 6.67 15.57 12.78
C LYS A 275 7.10 14.11 12.89
N TYR A 276 6.12 13.24 13.04
CA TYR A 276 6.25 11.81 12.79
C TYR A 276 6.07 11.54 11.30
N HIS A 277 6.96 10.75 10.72
CA HIS A 277 6.91 10.28 9.35
C HIS A 277 6.74 8.77 9.36
N LEU A 278 5.85 8.26 8.52
CA LEU A 278 5.64 6.84 8.29
C LEU A 278 5.44 6.61 6.80
N PHE A 279 6.13 5.64 6.23
CA PHE A 279 6.03 5.28 4.81
C PHE A 279 5.30 3.95 4.69
N TYR A 280 4.91 3.57 3.49
CA TYR A 280 4.28 2.28 3.25
C TYR A 280 4.40 1.90 1.79
N GLN A 281 4.46 0.60 1.49
CA GLN A 281 4.40 0.17 0.10
C GLN A 281 3.00 0.44 -0.46
N LYS A 282 2.91 0.90 -1.70
CA LYS A 282 1.63 1.05 -2.40
C LYS A 282 1.73 0.71 -3.89
N ASN A 283 0.58 0.35 -4.46
CA ASN A 283 0.36 0.37 -5.89
C ASN A 283 -0.64 1.49 -6.23
N ALA A 284 -0.20 2.45 -7.05
CA ALA A 284 -1.04 3.58 -7.44
C ALA A 284 -1.96 3.27 -8.63
N SER A 285 -1.83 2.12 -9.29
CA SER A 285 -2.67 1.75 -10.45
C SER A 285 -3.93 0.95 -10.10
N GLY A 286 -4.04 0.39 -8.89
CA GLY A 286 -5.25 -0.33 -8.50
C GLY A 286 -5.10 -1.15 -7.22
N PRO A 287 -6.20 -1.74 -6.72
CA PRO A 287 -6.22 -2.49 -5.46
C PRO A 287 -5.66 -3.92 -5.61
N TYR A 288 -4.44 -4.02 -6.15
CA TYR A 288 -3.72 -5.28 -6.34
C TYR A 288 -2.20 -5.07 -6.18
N PHE A 289 -1.47 -6.14 -5.86
CA PHE A 289 -0.01 -6.12 -5.80
C PHE A 289 0.59 -5.93 -7.21
N SER A 290 1.24 -4.79 -7.45
CA SER A 290 2.05 -4.52 -8.64
C SER A 290 2.88 -3.25 -8.47
N ASN A 291 3.97 -3.13 -9.23
CA ASN A 291 4.86 -1.97 -9.33
C ASN A 291 5.00 -1.14 -8.04
N LEU A 292 5.81 -1.60 -7.08
CA LEU A 292 5.83 -1.05 -5.73
C LEU A 292 6.45 0.35 -5.64
N HIS A 293 5.71 1.25 -5.00
CA HIS A 293 6.08 2.64 -4.65
C HIS A 293 6.06 2.82 -3.14
N TRP A 294 6.62 3.93 -2.64
CA TRP A 294 6.49 4.31 -1.23
C TRP A 294 5.52 5.48 -1.06
N GLY A 295 4.36 5.21 -0.46
CA GLY A 295 3.49 6.26 0.08
C GLY A 295 4.11 6.90 1.32
N HIS A 296 3.58 8.05 1.74
CA HIS A 296 4.11 8.84 2.84
C HIS A 296 2.98 9.45 3.67
N TRP A 297 3.00 9.19 4.97
CA TRP A 297 2.17 9.83 5.97
C TRP A 297 3.00 10.70 6.91
N THR A 298 2.44 11.85 7.28
CA THR A 298 2.94 12.70 8.36
C THR A 298 1.91 12.82 9.47
N SER A 299 2.37 12.97 10.71
CA SER A 299 1.50 13.17 11.88
C SER A 299 2.19 14.00 12.95
N ASP A 300 1.40 14.71 13.76
CA ASP A 300 1.88 15.38 14.97
C ASP A 300 1.86 14.46 16.21
N ASP A 301 1.09 13.37 16.17
CA ASP A 301 0.77 12.55 17.35
C ASP A 301 0.72 11.03 17.10
N MET A 302 1.07 10.58 15.89
CA MET A 302 0.96 9.19 15.38
C MET A 302 -0.48 8.67 15.29
N VAL A 303 -1.49 9.54 15.42
CA VAL A 303 -2.91 9.20 15.36
C VAL A 303 -3.55 9.85 14.15
N PHE A 304 -3.52 11.17 14.07
CA PHE A 304 -4.05 11.90 12.91
C PHE A 304 -2.99 11.98 11.82
N TRP A 305 -3.15 11.14 10.81
CA TRP A 305 -2.23 11.06 9.67
C TRP A 305 -2.72 11.92 8.51
N LYS A 306 -1.76 12.54 7.81
CA LYS A 306 -1.98 13.24 6.55
C LYS A 306 -1.27 12.49 5.43
N ASN A 307 -1.98 12.22 4.33
CA ASN A 307 -1.37 11.73 3.10
C ASN A 307 -0.52 12.83 2.47
N GLU A 308 0.77 12.56 2.30
CA GLU A 308 1.67 13.39 1.52
C GLU A 308 1.88 12.78 0.13
N LYS A 309 2.61 13.51 -0.72
CA LYS A 309 3.01 13.02 -2.04
C LYS A 309 3.79 11.72 -1.90
N THR A 310 3.48 10.74 -2.75
CA THR A 310 4.25 9.49 -2.87
C THR A 310 5.75 9.82 -2.92
N ALA A 311 6.52 9.25 -2.01
CA ALA A 311 7.91 9.61 -1.79
C ALA A 311 8.84 9.01 -2.85
N LEU A 312 8.70 7.71 -3.13
CA LEU A 312 9.61 6.98 -4.02
C LEU A 312 8.85 6.23 -5.12
N PHE A 313 9.41 6.25 -6.33
CA PHE A 313 8.88 5.57 -7.52
C PHE A 313 9.96 4.67 -8.15
N PRO A 314 9.58 3.55 -8.78
CA PRO A 314 10.48 2.76 -9.62
C PRO A 314 11.04 3.63 -10.76
N GLN A 315 12.37 3.65 -10.90
CA GLN A 315 13.06 4.48 -11.89
C GLN A 315 13.72 3.62 -12.97
N LYS A 316 13.78 4.18 -14.18
CA LYS A 316 14.59 3.61 -15.27
C LYS A 316 16.06 3.56 -14.83
N GLY A 317 16.75 2.50 -15.24
CA GLY A 317 18.16 2.30 -14.95
C GLY A 317 18.37 1.00 -14.18
N ASP A 318 19.43 0.98 -13.38
CA ASP A 318 19.98 -0.27 -12.86
C ASP A 318 19.52 -0.63 -11.45
N LEU A 319 18.97 0.33 -10.71
CA LEU A 319 18.76 0.20 -9.27
C LEU A 319 17.33 -0.30 -8.95
N THR A 320 16.31 0.38 -9.46
CA THR A 320 14.90 0.10 -9.12
C THR A 320 13.96 -0.07 -10.32
N PRO A 321 14.38 -0.61 -11.49
CA PRO A 321 13.48 -0.77 -12.62
C PRO A 321 12.33 -1.75 -12.35
N SER A 322 12.45 -2.63 -11.34
CA SER A 322 11.44 -3.63 -10.99
C SER A 322 10.63 -3.31 -9.72
N GLY A 323 10.96 -2.22 -9.01
CA GLY A 323 10.26 -1.83 -7.79
C GLY A 323 11.13 -1.15 -6.75
N VAL A 324 10.48 -0.39 -5.85
CA VAL A 324 11.07 0.14 -4.62
C VAL A 324 10.43 -0.59 -3.44
N TRP A 325 11.14 -1.56 -2.90
CA TRP A 325 10.63 -2.47 -1.88
C TRP A 325 10.93 -1.95 -0.47
N SER A 326 10.47 -2.65 0.56
CA SER A 326 10.46 -2.16 1.94
C SER A 326 11.85 -1.97 2.53
N GLY A 327 11.88 -1.27 3.65
CA GLY A 327 13.09 -0.97 4.41
C GLY A 327 12.79 -0.08 5.61
N SER A 328 13.73 0.79 5.96
CA SER A 328 13.70 1.58 7.20
C SER A 328 14.19 3.01 7.00
N ALA A 329 14.22 3.78 8.09
CA ALA A 329 14.79 5.11 8.11
C ALA A 329 15.69 5.28 9.32
N THR A 330 16.62 6.23 9.22
CA THR A 330 17.39 6.71 10.37
C THR A 330 17.74 8.18 10.17
N ILE A 331 18.12 8.85 11.26
CA ILE A 331 18.78 10.14 11.18
C ILE A 331 20.25 9.88 10.85
N GLY A 332 20.66 10.25 9.65
CA GLY A 332 22.00 10.06 9.14
C GLY A 332 22.98 11.15 9.59
N PRO A 333 24.21 11.15 9.05
CA PRO A 333 25.21 12.18 9.36
C PRO A 333 24.69 13.60 9.09
N ASN A 334 25.07 14.54 9.97
CA ASN A 334 24.62 15.95 9.95
C ASN A 334 23.11 16.13 10.12
N ASP A 335 22.47 15.25 10.87
CA ASP A 335 21.04 15.31 11.20
C ASP A 335 20.11 15.27 9.98
N VAL A 336 20.56 14.63 8.88
CA VAL A 336 19.76 14.50 7.66
C VAL A 336 19.00 13.16 7.68
N PRO A 337 17.66 13.17 7.57
CA PRO A 337 16.90 11.94 7.42
C PRO A 337 17.32 11.13 6.19
N LEU A 338 17.46 9.82 6.37
CA LEU A 338 17.77 8.86 5.30
C LEU A 338 16.71 7.77 5.28
N LEU A 339 16.13 7.52 4.10
CA LEU A 339 15.38 6.30 3.83
C LEU A 339 16.35 5.25 3.28
N PHE A 340 16.23 4.03 3.76
CA PHE A 340 16.91 2.85 3.25
C PHE A 340 15.85 1.92 2.71
N TYR A 341 15.94 1.56 1.43
CA TYR A 341 14.95 0.74 0.76
C TYR A 341 15.62 -0.40 0.02
N THR A 342 14.86 -1.48 -0.17
CA THR A 342 15.30 -2.59 -1.02
C THR A 342 15.15 -2.21 -2.48
N SER A 343 16.27 -2.20 -3.21
CA SER A 343 16.31 -1.92 -4.64
C SER A 343 16.10 -3.21 -5.44
N ALA A 344 15.10 -3.27 -6.32
CA ALA A 344 14.79 -4.46 -7.10
C ALA A 344 15.08 -4.28 -8.60
N ASN A 345 15.85 -5.20 -9.17
CA ASN A 345 16.12 -5.30 -10.60
C ASN A 345 16.17 -6.77 -11.07
N PHE A 346 15.05 -7.27 -11.58
CA PHE A 346 14.90 -8.66 -12.00
C PHE A 346 15.74 -9.06 -13.23
N ASN A 347 16.44 -8.12 -13.87
CA ASN A 347 17.37 -8.41 -14.97
C ASN A 347 18.78 -8.78 -14.47
N LYS A 348 19.02 -8.78 -13.16
CA LYS A 348 20.31 -9.13 -12.53
C LYS A 348 20.22 -10.47 -11.81
N GLU A 349 21.37 -11.15 -11.69
CA GLU A 349 21.49 -12.36 -10.86
C GLU A 349 21.27 -12.04 -9.38
N TYR A 350 22.00 -11.05 -8.87
CA TYR A 350 21.74 -10.39 -7.59
C TYR A 350 20.72 -9.27 -7.82
N ASN A 351 19.45 -9.64 -7.83
CA ASN A 351 18.35 -8.73 -8.18
C ASN A 351 17.84 -7.87 -7.03
N GLN A 352 18.37 -8.04 -5.81
CA GLN A 352 18.02 -7.25 -4.63
C GLN A 352 19.27 -6.65 -3.98
N GLY A 353 19.12 -5.46 -3.42
CA GLY A 353 20.16 -4.72 -2.70
C GLY A 353 19.55 -3.59 -1.88
N VAL A 354 20.37 -2.76 -1.26
CA VAL A 354 19.93 -1.61 -0.47
C VAL A 354 20.39 -0.32 -1.15
N ALA A 355 19.47 0.62 -1.28
CA ALA A 355 19.74 1.97 -1.75
C ALA A 355 19.10 2.99 -0.80
N THR A 356 19.41 4.28 -1.02
CA THR A 356 18.97 5.34 -0.12
C THR A 356 18.28 6.49 -0.82
N ALA A 357 17.45 7.22 -0.08
CA ALA A 357 16.85 8.47 -0.53
C ALA A 357 16.96 9.54 0.57
N ARG A 358 17.01 10.81 0.14
CA ARG A 358 17.11 11.99 1.01
C ARG A 358 16.00 12.99 0.69
N PRO A 359 15.54 13.79 1.67
CA PRO A 359 14.62 14.88 1.38
C PRO A 359 15.30 15.90 0.46
N LYS A 360 14.57 16.45 -0.50
CA LYS A 360 15.06 17.56 -1.34
C LYS A 360 15.18 18.86 -0.57
N ASN A 361 14.35 19.03 0.46
CA ASN A 361 14.34 20.19 1.35
C ASN A 361 14.17 19.74 2.80
N VAL A 362 15.23 19.84 3.60
CA VAL A 362 15.22 19.47 5.03
C VAL A 362 14.46 20.47 5.90
N GLU A 363 14.25 21.69 5.40
CA GLU A 363 13.53 22.74 6.13
C GLU A 363 12.01 22.57 6.02
N ASP A 364 11.52 21.71 5.11
CA ASP A 364 10.12 21.32 5.06
C ASP A 364 9.86 20.27 6.14
N PRO A 365 9.12 20.57 7.23
CA PRO A 365 8.84 19.61 8.28
C PRO A 365 8.03 18.41 7.78
N ASN A 366 7.30 18.53 6.67
CA ASN A 366 6.57 17.41 6.09
C ASN A 366 7.40 16.56 5.13
N LEU A 367 8.61 17.00 4.75
CA LEU A 367 9.53 16.30 3.84
C LEU A 367 8.80 15.76 2.59
N VAL A 368 8.02 16.60 1.90
CA VAL A 368 7.10 16.14 0.83
C VAL A 368 7.85 15.58 -0.40
N GLU A 369 9.05 16.09 -0.68
CA GLU A 369 9.83 15.66 -1.85
C GLU A 369 11.11 14.93 -1.47
N TRP A 370 11.30 13.76 -2.05
CA TRP A 370 12.48 12.91 -1.87
C TRP A 370 13.29 12.79 -3.16
N LYS A 371 14.59 12.57 -3.01
CA LYS A 371 15.53 12.26 -4.07
C LYS A 371 16.18 10.92 -3.78
N MET A 372 15.95 9.95 -4.66
CA MET A 372 16.65 8.66 -4.65
C MET A 372 18.10 8.86 -5.10
N ASP A 373 19.02 8.17 -4.44
CA ASP A 373 20.41 8.12 -4.85
C ASP A 373 20.60 7.28 -6.11
N ASP A 374 21.60 7.63 -6.91
CA ASP A 374 21.92 6.98 -8.18
C ASP A 374 22.65 5.64 -8.01
N LYS A 375 23.08 5.31 -6.79
CA LYS A 375 23.85 4.10 -6.45
C LYS A 375 23.30 3.44 -5.20
N GLY A 376 23.33 2.10 -5.20
CA GLY A 376 23.09 1.30 -4.01
C GLY A 376 24.26 1.39 -3.02
N VAL A 377 23.97 1.19 -1.75
CA VAL A 377 24.92 1.23 -0.62
C VAL A 377 25.29 -0.17 -0.12
N ILE A 378 24.43 -1.16 -0.33
CA ILE A 378 24.71 -2.58 -0.04
C ILE A 378 24.20 -3.41 -1.22
N THR A 379 25.01 -4.33 -1.72
CA THR A 379 24.62 -5.28 -2.78
C THR A 379 24.79 -6.69 -2.24
N GLN A 380 23.85 -7.58 -2.55
CA GLN A 380 24.00 -9.00 -2.25
C GLN A 380 25.22 -9.56 -2.99
N THR A 381 26.03 -10.38 -2.31
CA THR A 381 27.08 -11.20 -2.93
C THR A 381 26.90 -12.66 -2.53
N ASP A 382 27.80 -13.52 -3.01
CA ASP A 382 27.97 -14.91 -2.58
C ASP A 382 28.21 -15.13 -1.07
N LYS A 383 28.48 -14.06 -0.32
CA LYS A 383 28.65 -14.09 1.14
C LYS A 383 27.32 -14.10 1.88
N GLN A 384 26.25 -13.71 1.21
CA GLN A 384 24.89 -13.83 1.70
C GLN A 384 24.28 -15.07 1.05
N GLY A 385 23.30 -15.68 1.72
CA GLY A 385 22.76 -16.98 1.33
C GLY A 385 21.92 -16.97 0.05
N ILE A 386 20.64 -17.26 0.16
CA ILE A 386 19.79 -17.56 -0.99
C ILE A 386 19.67 -16.35 -1.92
N LEU A 387 19.92 -16.55 -3.22
CA LEU A 387 19.77 -15.52 -4.25
C LEU A 387 18.33 -14.98 -4.30
N SER A 388 18.17 -13.70 -4.60
CA SER A 388 16.85 -13.02 -4.62
C SER A 388 16.11 -13.03 -3.27
N GLN A 389 16.81 -13.34 -2.19
CA GLN A 389 16.29 -13.36 -0.82
C GLN A 389 17.21 -12.51 0.07
N PHE A 390 17.22 -11.20 -0.20
CA PHE A 390 18.06 -10.22 0.47
C PHE A 390 17.38 -8.84 0.50
N ARG A 391 16.55 -8.59 1.51
CA ARG A 391 15.66 -7.42 1.52
C ARG A 391 15.34 -6.92 2.93
N ASP A 392 14.63 -5.80 2.95
CA ASP A 392 14.05 -5.13 4.11
C ASP A 392 15.11 -4.67 5.13
N PRO A 393 16.01 -3.75 4.76
CA PRO A 393 17.03 -3.25 5.67
C PRO A 393 16.41 -2.52 6.86
N PHE A 394 16.82 -2.88 8.07
CA PHE A 394 16.55 -2.13 9.30
C PHE A 394 17.81 -1.48 9.83
N VAL A 395 17.84 -0.15 9.82
CA VAL A 395 19.02 0.66 10.14
C VAL A 395 18.81 1.42 11.43
N TRP A 396 19.76 1.35 12.35
CA TRP A 396 19.76 2.16 13.57
C TRP A 396 21.15 2.72 13.87
N LYS A 397 21.17 3.84 14.58
CA LYS A 397 22.38 4.40 15.15
C LYS A 397 22.60 3.83 16.55
N ASP A 398 23.78 3.28 16.82
CA ASP A 398 24.21 2.98 18.18
C ASP A 398 24.95 4.19 18.74
N GLU A 399 24.32 4.90 19.67
CA GLU A 399 24.88 6.12 20.26
C GLU A 399 26.10 5.86 21.17
N LEU A 400 26.34 4.62 21.60
CA LEU A 400 27.49 4.29 22.44
C LEU A 400 28.76 4.14 21.61
N GLU A 401 28.63 3.59 20.40
CA GLU A 401 29.74 3.39 19.47
C GLU A 401 29.84 4.47 18.39
N ASP A 402 28.86 5.39 18.32
CA ASP A 402 28.73 6.44 17.30
C ASP A 402 28.86 5.90 15.87
N LYS A 403 28.14 4.81 15.61
CA LYS A 403 28.10 4.15 14.29
C LYS A 403 26.69 3.62 14.00
N TRP A 404 26.41 3.38 12.72
CA TRP A 404 25.18 2.78 12.26
C TRP A 404 25.35 1.28 12.07
N TYR A 405 24.29 0.56 12.40
CA TYR A 405 24.12 -0.84 12.10
C TYR A 405 22.97 -1.00 11.12
N ALA A 406 23.05 -2.01 10.26
CA ALA A 406 21.95 -2.44 9.41
C ALA A 406 21.79 -3.96 9.53
N ILE A 407 20.56 -4.42 9.72
CA ILE A 407 20.19 -5.84 9.53
C ILE A 407 19.34 -6.01 8.28
N ILE A 408 19.56 -7.10 7.55
CA ILE A 408 18.85 -7.39 6.27
C ILE A 408 18.35 -8.82 6.30
N GLY A 409 17.08 -9.00 5.95
CA GLY A 409 16.40 -10.30 5.92
C GLY A 409 16.91 -11.17 4.79
N GLY A 410 17.06 -12.46 5.08
CA GLY A 410 17.64 -13.44 4.19
C GLY A 410 17.40 -14.88 4.66
N GLY A 411 18.07 -15.82 4.00
CA GLY A 411 18.10 -17.23 4.38
C GLY A 411 19.34 -17.92 3.86
N ILE A 412 19.75 -19.00 4.51
CA ILE A 412 20.87 -19.86 4.10
C ILE A 412 20.31 -21.23 3.73
N GLU A 413 20.61 -21.67 2.51
CA GLU A 413 20.16 -22.98 2.01
C GLU A 413 20.66 -24.11 2.92
N GLY A 414 19.73 -25.00 3.33
CA GLY A 414 20.01 -26.12 4.22
C GLY A 414 20.29 -25.76 5.69
N LYS A 415 20.22 -24.47 6.07
CA LYS A 415 20.38 -24.04 7.48
C LYS A 415 19.11 -23.37 8.00
N GLY A 416 18.55 -22.43 7.26
CA GLY A 416 17.29 -21.77 7.59
C GLY A 416 17.32 -20.25 7.45
N PRO A 417 16.29 -19.56 7.94
CA PRO A 417 16.13 -18.13 7.76
C PRO A 417 17.17 -17.36 8.59
N THR A 418 17.65 -16.24 8.07
CA THR A 418 18.84 -15.53 8.57
C THR A 418 18.67 -14.02 8.46
N ALA A 419 19.16 -13.27 9.43
CA ALA A 419 19.39 -11.83 9.29
C ALA A 419 20.89 -11.56 9.16
N TRP A 420 21.29 -10.75 8.19
CA TRP A 420 22.67 -10.34 7.94
C TRP A 420 22.96 -9.00 8.59
N ILE A 421 24.12 -8.79 9.22
CA ILE A 421 24.48 -7.51 9.85
C ILE A 421 25.65 -6.79 9.16
N TYR A 422 25.52 -5.46 9.08
CA TYR A 422 26.51 -4.54 8.53
C TYR A 422 26.74 -3.38 9.50
N THR A 423 27.90 -2.74 9.41
CA THR A 423 28.22 -1.51 10.13
C THR A 423 28.67 -0.40 9.19
N SER A 424 28.40 0.85 9.54
CA SER A 424 28.84 2.04 8.81
C SER A 424 29.07 3.22 9.76
N ILE A 425 29.96 4.14 9.41
CA ILE A 425 30.15 5.41 10.12
C ILE A 425 29.60 6.61 9.35
N ASP A 426 29.13 6.41 8.12
CA ASP A 426 28.70 7.49 7.22
C ASP A 426 27.41 7.18 6.44
N CYS A 427 26.80 6.03 6.70
CA CYS A 427 25.61 5.51 6.02
C CYS A 427 25.79 5.24 4.51
N LYS A 428 27.00 5.36 3.97
CA LYS A 428 27.30 5.20 2.53
C LYS A 428 28.11 3.93 2.30
N GLU A 429 29.18 3.76 3.05
CA GLU A 429 30.04 2.59 2.97
C GLU A 429 29.72 1.63 4.11
N TRP A 430 29.38 0.39 3.77
CA TRP A 430 28.90 -0.62 4.71
C TRP A 430 29.84 -1.82 4.76
N SER A 431 30.25 -2.19 5.98
CA SER A 431 31.11 -3.34 6.25
C SER A 431 30.27 -4.53 6.72
N PHE A 432 30.25 -5.61 5.95
CA PHE A 432 29.59 -6.87 6.32
C PHE A 432 30.26 -7.49 7.55
N GLN A 433 29.47 -7.81 8.58
CA GLN A 433 29.96 -8.42 9.82
C GLN A 433 29.63 -9.91 9.93
N GLY A 434 28.60 -10.40 9.24
CA GLY A 434 28.20 -11.81 9.25
C GLY A 434 26.71 -12.02 9.52
N GLU A 435 26.39 -13.14 10.16
CA GLU A 435 25.04 -13.49 10.61
C GLU A 435 24.71 -12.74 11.90
N PHE A 436 23.65 -11.95 11.90
CA PHE A 436 23.08 -11.36 13.13
C PHE A 436 22.45 -12.44 13.99
N LEU A 437 21.62 -13.26 13.35
CA LEU A 437 20.96 -14.45 13.89
C LEU A 437 20.59 -15.36 12.72
N THR A 438 20.72 -16.67 12.93
CA THR A 438 20.23 -17.70 12.01
C THR A 438 19.45 -18.74 12.81
N CYS A 439 18.30 -19.14 12.29
CA CYS A 439 17.50 -20.20 12.91
C CYS A 439 17.65 -21.53 12.16
N ASP A 440 17.53 -22.63 12.90
CA ASP A 440 17.52 -23.99 12.36
C ASP A 440 16.13 -24.31 11.80
N SER A 441 16.03 -24.37 10.47
CA SER A 441 14.76 -24.66 9.78
C SER A 441 14.28 -26.10 9.95
N GLU A 442 15.14 -27.06 10.32
CA GLU A 442 14.69 -28.42 10.63
C GLU A 442 13.97 -28.46 11.99
N LYS A 443 14.49 -27.70 12.96
CA LYS A 443 13.90 -27.60 14.31
C LYS A 443 12.64 -26.73 14.32
N TYR A 444 12.62 -25.64 13.54
CA TYR A 444 11.52 -24.67 13.52
C TYR A 444 11.07 -24.34 12.09
N PRO A 445 10.48 -25.32 11.36
CA PRO A 445 10.14 -25.16 9.95
C PRO A 445 9.07 -24.09 9.67
N TYR A 446 8.26 -23.73 10.67
CA TYR A 446 7.24 -22.68 10.59
C TYR A 446 7.83 -21.25 10.53
N LEU A 447 9.15 -21.10 10.71
CA LEU A 447 9.84 -19.81 10.58
C LEU A 447 10.27 -19.50 9.13
N GLY A 448 10.02 -20.44 8.22
CA GLY A 448 10.26 -20.25 6.79
C GLY A 448 11.70 -20.52 6.37
N SER A 449 11.93 -20.40 5.07
CA SER A 449 13.26 -20.49 4.45
C SER A 449 14.00 -19.15 4.49
N ASN A 450 13.27 -18.05 4.69
CA ASN A 450 13.77 -16.69 4.68
C ASN A 450 13.04 -15.84 5.74
N TRP A 451 13.70 -14.79 6.25
CA TRP A 451 13.04 -13.74 7.01
C TRP A 451 12.83 -12.47 6.20
N GLU A 452 11.64 -11.89 6.34
CA GLU A 452 11.28 -10.57 5.85
C GLU A 452 11.14 -9.59 7.01
N LEU A 453 11.33 -8.30 6.72
CA LEU A 453 11.08 -7.19 7.64
C LEU A 453 11.70 -7.41 9.04
N PRO A 454 13.02 -7.68 9.14
CA PRO A 454 13.69 -7.73 10.42
C PRO A 454 13.61 -6.37 11.12
N VAL A 455 13.29 -6.34 12.41
CA VAL A 455 13.21 -5.12 13.23
C VAL A 455 13.89 -5.35 14.56
N PHE A 456 14.71 -4.41 14.99
CA PHE A 456 15.50 -4.54 16.21
C PHE A 456 15.33 -3.34 17.14
N LEU A 457 14.63 -3.53 18.26
CA LEU A 457 14.28 -2.44 19.17
C LEU A 457 14.73 -2.74 20.61
N PRO A 458 15.23 -1.73 21.34
CA PRO A 458 15.40 -1.87 22.77
C PRO A 458 14.04 -1.92 23.48
N VAL A 459 13.96 -2.59 24.62
CA VAL A 459 12.81 -2.53 25.52
C VAL A 459 13.30 -2.46 26.95
N SER A 460 12.56 -1.75 27.81
CA SER A 460 12.91 -1.61 29.22
C SER A 460 11.69 -1.73 30.12
N ASP A 461 11.94 -2.07 31.38
CA ASP A 461 10.96 -1.96 32.46
C ASP A 461 11.14 -0.64 33.23
N ASP A 462 10.23 -0.38 34.17
CA ASP A 462 10.26 0.81 35.02
C ASP A 462 11.45 0.84 36.01
N GLU A 463 12.13 -0.30 36.20
CA GLU A 463 13.34 -0.43 37.01
C GLU A 463 14.62 -0.12 36.21
N GLY A 464 14.51 0.07 34.89
CA GLY A 464 15.60 0.37 33.99
C GLY A 464 16.35 -0.86 33.45
N ASN A 465 15.85 -2.08 33.70
CA ASN A 465 16.39 -3.28 33.06
C ASN A 465 16.12 -3.19 31.56
N LYS A 466 17.17 -3.38 30.75
CA LYS A 466 17.10 -3.25 29.30
C LYS A 466 17.38 -4.58 28.61
N LYS A 467 16.51 -4.94 27.67
CA LYS A 467 16.71 -6.03 26.71
C LYS A 467 16.48 -5.52 25.31
N TYR A 468 16.64 -6.39 24.32
CA TYR A 468 16.26 -6.11 22.95
C TYR A 468 15.23 -7.10 22.46
N VAL A 469 14.32 -6.61 21.63
CA VAL A 469 13.37 -7.40 20.86
C VAL A 469 13.85 -7.44 19.42
N PHE A 470 14.02 -8.65 18.89
CA PHE A 470 14.25 -8.87 17.47
C PHE A 470 12.97 -9.48 16.87
N MET A 471 12.25 -8.70 16.05
CA MET A 471 11.06 -9.14 15.32
C MET A 471 11.42 -9.43 13.87
N PHE A 472 10.66 -10.32 13.25
CA PHE A 472 10.77 -10.66 11.83
C PHE A 472 9.48 -11.34 11.36
N MET A 473 9.30 -11.41 10.06
CA MET A 473 8.22 -12.15 9.42
C MET A 473 8.75 -13.40 8.74
N SER A 474 8.08 -14.54 8.93
CA SER A 474 8.44 -15.78 8.23
C SER A 474 8.13 -15.67 6.73
N TYR A 475 9.00 -16.21 5.87
CA TYR A 475 8.76 -16.30 4.43
C TYR A 475 9.16 -17.67 3.89
N PHE A 476 8.35 -18.18 2.97
CA PHE A 476 8.50 -19.49 2.36
C PHE A 476 8.67 -19.32 0.86
N ILE A 477 9.80 -19.81 0.33
CA ILE A 477 10.06 -19.78 -1.11
C ILE A 477 9.18 -20.78 -1.86
N GLU A 478 8.89 -21.91 -1.21
CA GLU A 478 8.06 -22.99 -1.75
C GLU A 478 6.69 -23.03 -1.05
N GLU A 479 5.71 -23.67 -1.70
CA GLU A 479 4.39 -23.91 -1.13
C GLU A 479 4.50 -24.72 0.16
N THR A 480 3.71 -24.34 1.17
CA THR A 480 3.82 -24.89 2.52
C THR A 480 2.48 -24.96 3.24
N VAL A 481 2.42 -25.77 4.29
CA VAL A 481 1.30 -25.82 5.25
C VAL A 481 1.37 -24.71 6.30
N TYR A 482 2.55 -24.08 6.45
CA TYR A 482 2.76 -23.00 7.39
C TYR A 482 2.27 -21.68 6.82
N GLN A 483 2.02 -20.74 7.72
CA GLN A 483 1.54 -19.42 7.38
C GLN A 483 2.61 -18.38 7.68
N VAL A 484 2.59 -17.31 6.88
CA VAL A 484 3.42 -16.12 7.08
C VAL A 484 2.89 -15.38 8.31
N ASP A 485 3.73 -15.23 9.33
CA ASP A 485 3.38 -14.54 10.56
C ASP A 485 4.59 -13.79 11.14
N THR A 486 4.30 -12.86 12.05
CA THR A 486 5.30 -12.08 12.76
C THR A 486 5.73 -12.80 14.04
N TYR A 487 7.02 -13.06 14.18
CA TYR A 487 7.63 -13.67 15.36
C TYR A 487 8.63 -12.72 15.99
N TYR A 488 8.99 -13.00 17.25
CA TYR A 488 10.03 -12.25 17.94
C TYR A 488 10.85 -13.10 18.91
N TYR A 489 12.08 -12.63 19.15
CA TYR A 489 12.91 -13.03 20.27
C TYR A 489 13.11 -11.87 21.24
N ILE A 490 13.29 -12.18 22.52
CA ILE A 490 13.87 -11.26 23.52
C ILE A 490 15.30 -11.73 23.80
N GLY A 491 16.24 -10.81 23.91
CA GLY A 491 17.64 -11.17 24.12
C GLY A 491 18.57 -9.99 24.36
N GLU A 492 19.85 -10.24 24.11
CA GLU A 492 20.95 -9.30 24.27
C GLU A 492 21.66 -9.03 22.94
N PHE A 493 22.26 -7.85 22.83
CA PHE A 493 23.07 -7.49 21.67
C PHE A 493 24.55 -7.52 22.03
N ASP A 494 25.28 -8.44 21.43
CA ASP A 494 26.74 -8.48 21.51
C ASP A 494 27.32 -7.55 20.43
N ARG A 495 27.73 -6.34 20.86
CA ARG A 495 28.31 -5.32 19.97
C ARG A 495 29.66 -5.73 19.39
N GLU A 496 30.46 -6.47 20.16
CA GLU A 496 31.81 -6.89 19.75
C GLU A 496 31.71 -7.89 18.59
N ARG A 497 30.75 -8.81 18.67
CA ARG A 497 30.51 -9.81 17.62
C ARG A 497 29.50 -9.36 16.57
N ALA A 498 28.77 -8.28 16.82
CA ALA A 498 27.62 -7.84 16.03
C ALA A 498 26.56 -8.96 15.87
N THR A 499 26.24 -9.66 16.96
CA THR A 499 25.28 -10.77 16.97
C THR A 499 24.20 -10.58 18.01
N PHE A 500 23.01 -11.11 17.75
CA PHE A 500 21.94 -11.19 18.73
C PHE A 500 21.97 -12.52 19.48
N ILE A 501 21.84 -12.45 20.81
CA ILE A 501 21.83 -13.61 21.70
C ILE A 501 20.41 -13.74 22.27
N PRO A 502 19.57 -14.63 21.73
CA PRO A 502 18.22 -14.81 22.24
C PRO A 502 18.23 -15.46 23.63
N ASN A 503 17.27 -15.11 24.48
CA ASN A 503 17.07 -15.75 25.78
C ASN A 503 16.56 -17.20 25.66
N THR A 504 15.93 -17.53 24.53
CA THR A 504 15.34 -18.84 24.23
C THR A 504 15.66 -19.25 22.79
N ASP A 505 15.79 -20.56 22.53
CA ASP A 505 16.04 -21.05 21.17
C ASP A 505 14.85 -20.82 20.22
N GLU A 506 13.63 -20.96 20.75
CA GLU A 506 12.38 -20.82 20.00
C GLU A 506 11.85 -19.38 20.11
N PRO A 507 11.46 -18.73 19.00
CA PRO A 507 10.84 -17.41 19.05
C PRO A 507 9.38 -17.53 19.46
N GLN A 508 8.80 -16.41 19.90
CA GLN A 508 7.40 -16.34 20.21
C GLN A 508 6.61 -15.72 19.06
N LEU A 509 5.40 -16.22 18.83
CA LEU A 509 4.43 -15.57 17.96
C LEU A 509 4.02 -14.22 18.58
N PHE A 510 4.06 -13.17 17.77
CA PHE A 510 3.80 -11.80 18.21
C PHE A 510 2.30 -11.53 18.38
N ASP A 511 1.51 -11.90 17.37
CA ASP A 511 0.06 -11.73 17.30
C ASP A 511 -0.60 -13.08 16.95
N TYR A 512 -1.69 -13.45 17.63
CA TYR A 512 -2.38 -14.72 17.39
C TYR A 512 -3.33 -14.71 16.19
N GLY A 513 -3.64 -13.52 15.66
CA GLY A 513 -4.32 -13.25 14.42
C GLY A 513 -3.46 -13.60 13.22
N ARG A 514 -3.58 -14.85 12.79
CA ARG A 514 -2.69 -15.45 11.79
C ARG A 514 -2.78 -14.71 10.46
N PHE A 515 -1.63 -14.32 9.90
CA PHE A 515 -1.52 -13.51 8.67
C PHE A 515 -2.40 -12.25 8.71
N LYS A 516 -2.51 -11.59 9.88
CA LYS A 516 -3.22 -10.32 10.01
C LYS A 516 -2.25 -9.23 10.37
N PHE A 517 -1.68 -9.28 11.57
CA PHE A 517 -0.55 -8.44 11.96
C PHE A 517 0.72 -9.00 11.30
N SER A 518 1.03 -8.49 10.12
CA SER A 518 2.21 -8.87 9.35
C SER A 518 3.10 -7.67 9.08
N GLY A 519 4.32 -7.94 8.63
CA GLY A 519 5.27 -6.89 8.25
C GLY A 519 5.54 -5.85 9.34
N PRO A 520 6.20 -6.26 10.45
CA PRO A 520 6.49 -5.34 11.53
C PRO A 520 7.44 -4.22 11.07
N SER A 521 7.22 -3.02 11.60
CA SER A 521 8.18 -1.92 11.53
C SER A 521 8.13 -1.15 12.83
N GLY A 522 9.23 -0.51 13.23
CA GLY A 522 9.22 0.24 14.47
C GLY A 522 10.44 1.12 14.65
N PHE A 523 10.39 1.93 15.69
CA PHE A 523 11.46 2.85 16.07
C PHE A 523 11.37 3.15 17.57
N VAL A 524 12.42 3.76 18.09
CA VAL A 524 12.37 4.40 19.41
C VAL A 524 11.89 5.83 19.20
N ASP A 525 10.74 6.17 19.75
CA ASP A 525 10.24 7.55 19.71
C ASP A 525 11.17 8.45 20.52
N PRO A 526 11.83 9.45 19.91
CA PRO A 526 12.71 10.35 20.64
C PRO A 526 11.96 11.29 21.59
N VAL A 527 10.63 11.45 21.44
CA VAL A 527 9.83 12.30 22.32
C VAL A 527 9.47 11.57 23.61
N SER A 528 8.92 10.36 23.51
CA SER A 528 8.51 9.58 24.69
C SER A 528 9.57 8.59 25.18
N ASN A 529 10.62 8.34 24.42
CA ASN A 529 11.62 7.27 24.63
C ASN A 529 11.00 5.85 24.71
N LYS A 530 9.89 5.63 23.99
CA LYS A 530 9.19 4.34 23.94
C LYS A 530 9.52 3.62 22.63
N SER A 531 9.56 2.30 22.67
CA SER A 531 9.64 1.49 21.44
C SER A 531 8.25 1.31 20.87
N ILE A 532 8.05 1.86 19.67
CA ILE A 532 6.76 1.88 18.99
C ILE A 532 6.85 1.00 17.75
N VAL A 533 5.82 0.17 17.57
CA VAL A 533 5.68 -0.73 16.42
C VAL A 533 4.42 -0.41 15.64
N PHE A 534 4.55 -0.54 14.32
CA PHE A 534 3.51 -0.50 13.31
C PHE A 534 3.51 -1.82 12.54
N SER A 535 2.41 -2.13 11.87
CA SER A 535 2.24 -3.34 11.08
C SER A 535 1.17 -3.09 10.01
N ILE A 536 1.15 -3.91 8.96
CA ILE A 536 -0.02 -4.01 8.07
C ILE A 536 -1.04 -4.97 8.69
N LEU A 537 -2.31 -4.65 8.49
CA LEU A 537 -3.43 -5.57 8.68
C LEU A 537 -3.89 -6.12 7.33
N GLN A 538 -3.50 -7.36 7.05
CA GLN A 538 -3.88 -8.05 5.81
C GLN A 538 -5.38 -8.32 5.76
N GLY A 539 -5.95 -8.12 4.57
CA GLY A 539 -7.37 -8.34 4.28
C GLY A 539 -7.71 -9.82 4.09
N ASP A 540 -9.00 -10.12 3.97
CA ASP A 540 -9.51 -11.45 3.57
C ASP A 540 -10.55 -11.35 2.44
N ARG A 541 -10.55 -10.21 1.74
CA ARG A 541 -11.37 -10.05 0.55
C ARG A 541 -10.78 -10.89 -0.57
N THR A 542 -11.64 -11.39 -1.43
CA THR A 542 -11.18 -11.95 -2.71
C THR A 542 -10.79 -10.81 -3.65
N GLU A 543 -10.02 -11.09 -4.69
CA GLU A 543 -9.67 -10.09 -5.72
C GLU A 543 -10.91 -9.39 -6.32
N GLN A 544 -12.03 -10.11 -6.47
CA GLN A 544 -13.28 -9.52 -6.96
C GLN A 544 -13.85 -8.50 -5.97
N GLU A 545 -13.79 -8.80 -4.68
CA GLU A 545 -14.26 -7.90 -3.63
C GLU A 545 -13.32 -6.70 -3.45
N GLU A 546 -12.02 -6.86 -3.69
CA GLU A 546 -11.05 -5.76 -3.72
C GLU A 546 -11.25 -4.87 -4.95
N PHE A 547 -11.55 -5.45 -6.12
CA PHE A 547 -11.94 -4.69 -7.32
C PHE A 547 -13.18 -3.82 -7.06
N GLU A 548 -14.22 -4.42 -6.47
CA GLU A 548 -15.48 -3.76 -6.13
C GLU A 548 -15.37 -2.76 -4.98
N ALA A 549 -14.39 -2.91 -4.09
CA ALA A 549 -14.13 -1.97 -2.99
C ALA A 549 -13.18 -0.84 -3.40
N GLY A 550 -12.29 -1.08 -4.37
CA GLY A 550 -11.25 -0.14 -4.80
C GLY A 550 -10.13 0.07 -3.79
N TRP A 551 -10.02 -0.79 -2.76
CA TRP A 551 -8.92 -0.75 -1.80
C TRP A 551 -8.61 -2.12 -1.20
N ALA A 552 -7.36 -2.27 -0.76
CA ALA A 552 -6.87 -3.45 -0.06
C ALA A 552 -5.94 -3.05 1.09
N HIS A 553 -6.14 -3.72 2.23
CA HIS A 553 -5.34 -3.62 3.47
C HIS A 553 -5.38 -2.25 4.16
N ASN A 554 -4.77 -2.15 5.33
CA ASN A 554 -4.55 -0.91 6.11
C ASN A 554 -3.39 -1.12 7.10
N ALA A 555 -2.88 -0.04 7.70
CA ALA A 555 -1.97 -0.14 8.84
C ALA A 555 -2.72 -0.56 10.12
N GLY A 556 -2.04 -1.26 11.02
CA GLY A 556 -2.49 -1.49 12.39
C GLY A 556 -2.30 -0.24 13.26
N LEU A 557 -2.87 -0.27 14.45
CA LEU A 557 -2.66 0.78 15.44
C LEU A 557 -1.17 0.86 15.85
N PRO A 558 -0.64 2.06 16.19
CA PRO A 558 0.64 2.15 16.85
C PRO A 558 0.57 1.46 18.22
N ILE A 559 1.53 0.56 18.47
CA ILE A 559 1.63 -0.19 19.72
C ILE A 559 2.95 0.11 20.43
N GLU A 560 2.91 0.15 21.75
CA GLU A 560 4.06 0.31 22.62
C GLU A 560 4.56 -1.06 23.10
N LEU A 561 5.87 -1.26 22.99
CA LEU A 561 6.59 -2.39 23.58
C LEU A 561 7.31 -1.97 24.87
N PHE A 562 7.13 -2.75 25.92
CA PHE A 562 7.82 -2.54 27.21
C PHE A 562 8.11 -3.88 27.91
N LEU A 563 8.94 -3.87 28.94
CA LEU A 563 9.17 -5.04 29.78
C LEU A 563 8.39 -4.96 31.07
N GLU A 564 7.94 -6.13 31.52
CA GLU A 564 7.45 -6.33 32.87
C GLU A 564 7.83 -7.75 33.32
N ASN A 565 8.53 -7.88 34.44
CA ASN A 565 9.03 -9.17 34.94
C ASN A 565 9.88 -9.96 33.93
N ASN A 566 10.76 -9.27 33.17
CA ASN A 566 11.56 -9.82 32.08
C ASN A 566 10.76 -10.42 30.90
N GLU A 567 9.46 -10.19 30.83
CA GLU A 567 8.62 -10.57 29.70
C GLU A 567 8.29 -9.34 28.86
N LEU A 568 8.12 -9.54 27.55
CA LEU A 568 7.57 -8.50 26.68
C LEU A 568 6.11 -8.25 27.04
N ARG A 569 5.75 -6.98 27.04
CA ARG A 569 4.38 -6.48 27.14
C ARG A 569 4.08 -5.57 25.96
N ILE A 570 2.81 -5.57 25.57
CA ILE A 570 2.29 -4.89 24.40
C ILE A 570 1.02 -4.17 24.81
N ARG A 571 0.93 -2.88 24.49
CA ARG A 571 -0.30 -2.08 24.67
C ARG A 571 -0.50 -1.11 23.52
N PRO A 572 -1.74 -0.74 23.19
CA PRO A 572 -2.01 0.34 22.24
C PRO A 572 -1.38 1.65 22.74
N LEU A 573 -0.91 2.49 21.81
CA LEU A 573 -0.32 3.77 22.16
C LEU A 573 -1.34 4.68 22.87
N GLU A 574 -0.90 5.31 23.96
CA GLU A 574 -1.77 6.16 24.79
C GLU A 574 -2.40 7.33 24.01
N ASN A 575 -1.70 7.83 22.99
CA ASN A 575 -2.17 8.93 22.15
C ASN A 575 -3.53 8.65 21.49
N LEU A 576 -3.87 7.37 21.26
CA LEU A 576 -5.15 6.95 20.66
C LEU A 576 -6.38 7.41 21.46
N GLN A 577 -6.23 7.74 22.74
CA GLN A 577 -7.31 8.28 23.56
C GLN A 577 -7.91 9.58 23.00
N VAL A 578 -7.16 10.34 22.19
CA VAL A 578 -7.67 11.55 21.51
C VAL A 578 -8.84 11.26 20.56
N LEU A 579 -8.96 10.01 20.10
CA LEU A 579 -10.04 9.57 19.23
C LEU A 579 -11.38 9.44 19.95
N ARG A 580 -11.40 9.34 21.29
CA ARG A 580 -12.63 9.18 22.07
C ARG A 580 -13.54 10.39 21.84
N ALA A 581 -14.72 10.13 21.28
CA ALA A 581 -15.77 11.11 21.06
C ALA A 581 -16.75 11.11 22.23
N ASP A 582 -17.40 9.96 22.45
CA ASP A 582 -18.49 9.81 23.40
C ASP A 582 -18.21 8.60 24.30
N VAL A 583 -18.56 8.73 25.58
CA VAL A 583 -18.63 7.61 26.51
C VAL A 583 -20.00 6.95 26.36
N LEU A 584 -20.04 5.72 25.86
CA LEU A 584 -21.27 4.96 25.65
C LEU A 584 -21.62 4.13 26.89
N ILE A 585 -20.61 3.56 27.55
CA ILE A 585 -20.73 2.80 28.79
C ILE A 585 -19.50 3.10 29.65
N ASP A 586 -19.69 3.31 30.94
CA ASP A 586 -18.64 3.34 31.97
C ASP A 586 -19.22 2.76 33.26
N GLU A 587 -18.91 1.48 33.51
CA GLU A 587 -19.50 0.69 34.57
C GLU A 587 -18.43 -0.06 35.33
N GLU A 588 -18.63 -0.19 36.64
CA GLU A 588 -17.74 -0.94 37.53
C GLU A 588 -18.55 -1.88 38.41
N ASN A 589 -17.96 -3.02 38.78
CA ASN A 589 -18.53 -3.99 39.71
C ASN A 589 -19.96 -4.43 39.35
N THR A 590 -20.17 -4.77 38.08
CA THR A 590 -21.45 -5.21 37.52
C THR A 590 -21.40 -6.71 37.17
N THR A 591 -22.49 -7.26 36.64
CA THR A 591 -22.52 -8.63 36.11
C THR A 591 -22.62 -8.68 34.57
N VAL A 592 -22.29 -9.83 33.98
CA VAL A 592 -22.47 -10.11 32.55
C VAL A 592 -23.90 -9.83 32.09
N CYS A 593 -24.91 -10.22 32.88
CA CYS A 593 -26.33 -10.00 32.55
C CYS A 593 -26.68 -8.52 32.42
N GLU A 594 -26.30 -7.72 33.42
CA GLU A 594 -26.61 -6.28 33.48
C GLU A 594 -25.90 -5.51 32.37
N VAL A 595 -24.65 -5.87 32.07
CA VAL A 595 -23.90 -5.32 30.95
C VAL A 595 -24.57 -5.64 29.62
N ASN A 596 -24.98 -6.89 29.41
CA ASN A 596 -25.60 -7.31 28.16
C ASN A 596 -26.93 -6.60 27.88
N GLU A 597 -27.67 -6.20 28.91
CA GLU A 597 -28.87 -5.36 28.72
C GLU A 597 -28.50 -3.97 28.17
N LYS A 598 -27.38 -3.37 28.61
CA LYS A 598 -26.91 -2.06 28.13
C LYS A 598 -26.38 -2.14 26.70
N LEU A 599 -25.59 -3.19 26.40
CA LEU A 599 -24.98 -3.40 25.08
C LEU A 599 -25.99 -3.57 23.93
N LYS A 600 -27.25 -3.96 24.21
CA LYS A 600 -28.31 -4.06 23.18
C LYS A 600 -28.56 -2.76 22.42
N SER A 601 -28.26 -1.62 23.04
CA SER A 601 -28.44 -0.29 22.43
C SER A 601 -27.22 0.20 21.64
N ILE A 602 -26.12 -0.53 21.67
CA ILE A 602 -24.84 -0.14 21.06
C ILE A 602 -24.66 -0.87 19.73
N ASN A 603 -24.52 -0.10 18.65
CA ASN A 603 -24.34 -0.60 17.28
C ASN A 603 -23.42 0.31 16.45
N GLU A 604 -22.30 0.72 17.04
CA GLU A 604 -21.33 1.63 16.42
C GLU A 604 -20.26 0.87 15.63
N LYS A 605 -19.79 1.46 14.53
CA LYS A 605 -18.75 0.88 13.64
C LYS A 605 -17.32 1.23 14.05
N MET A 606 -17.17 2.30 14.85
CA MET A 606 -15.89 2.83 15.32
C MET A 606 -15.94 2.93 16.84
N ILE A 607 -15.35 1.94 17.52
CA ILE A 607 -15.51 1.81 18.97
C ILE A 607 -14.25 1.25 19.63
N GLU A 608 -13.99 1.73 20.84
CA GLU A 608 -13.02 1.16 21.78
C GLU A 608 -13.78 0.50 22.93
N VAL A 609 -13.42 -0.73 23.27
CA VAL A 609 -14.00 -1.50 24.38
C VAL A 609 -12.89 -1.92 25.32
N ILE A 610 -13.02 -1.59 26.60
CA ILE A 610 -12.13 -2.06 27.65
C ILE A 610 -12.98 -2.82 28.65
N VAL A 611 -12.80 -4.12 28.75
CA VAL A 611 -13.52 -4.98 29.69
C VAL A 611 -12.54 -5.74 30.58
N GLU A 612 -12.83 -5.79 31.87
CA GLU A 612 -12.10 -6.61 32.83
C GLU A 612 -13.08 -7.54 33.55
N PHE A 613 -12.90 -8.84 33.37
CA PHE A 613 -13.65 -9.86 34.10
C PHE A 613 -12.98 -10.16 35.44
N ALA A 614 -13.77 -10.50 36.45
CA ALA A 614 -13.23 -11.11 37.65
C ALA A 614 -12.56 -12.45 37.33
N ASP A 615 -11.59 -12.85 38.15
CA ASP A 615 -10.93 -14.14 37.98
C ASP A 615 -11.95 -15.28 38.14
N THR A 616 -12.05 -16.16 37.14
CA THR A 616 -13.07 -17.21 37.07
C THR A 616 -12.60 -18.40 36.22
N ASP A 617 -13.01 -19.60 36.61
CA ASP A 617 -12.78 -20.83 35.84
C ASP A 617 -13.88 -21.10 34.80
N SER A 618 -14.82 -20.16 34.64
CA SER A 618 -15.83 -20.20 33.57
C SER A 618 -15.31 -19.51 32.32
N LEU A 619 -15.76 -19.98 31.15
CA LEU A 619 -15.49 -19.33 29.88
C LEU A 619 -16.05 -17.91 29.88
N VAL A 620 -15.23 -16.95 29.49
CA VAL A 620 -15.62 -15.53 29.35
C VAL A 620 -15.17 -15.00 27.99
N GLY A 621 -15.79 -13.93 27.51
CA GLY A 621 -15.45 -13.39 26.20
C GLY A 621 -16.40 -12.31 25.70
N LEU A 622 -16.30 -12.03 24.40
CA LEU A 622 -17.12 -11.04 23.70
C LEU A 622 -17.51 -11.53 22.31
N GLU A 623 -18.77 -11.33 21.94
CA GLU A 623 -19.23 -11.33 20.56
C GLU A 623 -19.21 -9.89 20.04
N ILE A 624 -18.63 -9.69 18.86
CA ILE A 624 -18.52 -8.40 18.17
C ILE A 624 -18.87 -8.58 16.70
N LYS A 625 -19.13 -7.47 15.99
CA LYS A 625 -19.60 -7.51 14.59
C LYS A 625 -20.80 -8.43 14.43
N LYS A 626 -21.67 -8.42 15.45
CA LYS A 626 -22.78 -9.35 15.60
C LYS A 626 -24.01 -8.75 14.93
N ASP A 627 -24.75 -9.56 14.18
CA ASP A 627 -26.04 -9.16 13.64
C ASP A 627 -27.20 -9.50 14.62
N PRO A 628 -28.37 -8.85 14.49
CA PRO A 628 -29.52 -9.13 15.36
C PRO A 628 -29.99 -10.59 15.36
N SER A 629 -29.79 -11.33 14.25
CA SER A 629 -30.21 -12.72 14.09
C SER A 629 -29.18 -13.76 14.54
N ASN A 630 -27.98 -13.35 14.97
CA ASN A 630 -26.87 -14.23 15.38
C ASN A 630 -26.33 -15.16 14.26
N LEU A 631 -26.61 -14.82 13.01
CA LEU A 631 -26.07 -15.51 11.85
C LEU A 631 -24.65 -15.03 11.51
N GLU A 632 -24.35 -13.76 11.75
CA GLU A 632 -23.02 -13.19 11.64
C GLU A 632 -22.51 -12.68 13.00
N LYS A 633 -21.27 -13.04 13.35
CA LYS A 633 -20.51 -12.56 14.51
C LYS A 633 -19.06 -13.03 14.47
N THR A 634 -18.20 -12.26 15.13
CA THR A 634 -16.83 -12.65 15.49
C THR A 634 -16.76 -12.80 17.01
N THR A 635 -16.13 -13.85 17.52
CA THR A 635 -16.25 -14.24 18.94
C THR A 635 -14.87 -14.37 19.59
N LEU A 636 -14.52 -13.48 20.50
CA LEU A 636 -13.35 -13.59 21.37
C LEU A 636 -13.71 -14.42 22.60
N LEU A 637 -12.93 -15.45 22.93
CA LEU A 637 -13.17 -16.38 24.03
C LEU A 637 -11.89 -16.66 24.78
N TYR A 638 -11.95 -16.64 26.11
CA TYR A 638 -10.88 -17.07 27.00
C TYR A 638 -11.36 -18.22 27.89
N ASP A 639 -10.60 -19.30 27.89
CA ASP A 639 -10.75 -20.44 28.80
C ASP A 639 -9.56 -20.51 29.74
N LYS A 640 -9.79 -20.20 31.02
CA LYS A 640 -8.75 -20.25 32.06
C LYS A 640 -8.23 -21.67 32.30
N ARG A 641 -9.09 -22.69 32.16
CA ARG A 641 -8.72 -24.09 32.44
C ARG A 641 -7.67 -24.60 31.47
N GLU A 642 -7.79 -24.15 30.23
CA GLU A 642 -6.83 -24.45 29.16
C GLU A 642 -5.75 -23.36 29.02
N SER A 643 -5.87 -22.25 29.76
CA SER A 643 -5.04 -21.05 29.62
C SER A 643 -4.91 -20.62 28.16
N TYR A 644 -6.05 -20.54 27.46
CA TYR A 644 -6.09 -20.34 26.01
C TYR A 644 -7.10 -19.27 25.62
N VAL A 645 -6.70 -18.41 24.68
CA VAL A 645 -7.57 -17.39 24.09
C VAL A 645 -7.76 -17.68 22.60
N SER A 646 -8.98 -17.45 22.11
CA SER A 646 -9.32 -17.65 20.71
C SER A 646 -10.25 -16.57 20.16
N LEU A 647 -10.15 -16.32 18.87
CA LEU A 647 -11.05 -15.49 18.09
C LEU A 647 -11.68 -16.34 16.99
N ASP A 648 -12.95 -16.70 17.16
CA ASP A 648 -13.73 -17.51 16.22
C ASP A 648 -14.37 -16.62 15.16
N ARG A 649 -14.02 -16.88 13.90
CA ARG A 649 -14.40 -16.12 12.71
C ARG A 649 -15.25 -16.94 11.73
N ARG A 650 -15.62 -18.17 12.09
CA ARG A 650 -16.45 -19.06 11.26
C ARG A 650 -17.83 -18.48 10.93
N LYS A 651 -18.25 -17.45 11.66
CA LYS A 651 -19.48 -16.69 11.42
C LYS A 651 -19.24 -15.22 11.13
N SER A 652 -18.02 -14.78 10.83
CA SER A 652 -17.76 -13.35 10.57
C SER A 652 -18.36 -12.85 9.25
N LYS A 653 -18.72 -13.76 8.34
CA LYS A 653 -19.31 -13.47 7.02
C LYS A 653 -20.14 -14.65 6.54
N LEU A 654 -21.38 -14.40 6.10
CA LEU A 654 -22.22 -15.44 5.50
C LEU A 654 -21.58 -16.03 4.24
N GLY A 655 -21.69 -17.35 4.09
CA GLY A 655 -21.15 -18.08 2.93
C GLY A 655 -19.63 -18.29 2.95
N SER A 656 -18.93 -17.84 4.00
CA SER A 656 -17.52 -18.18 4.25
C SER A 656 -17.41 -19.30 5.28
N ALA A 657 -16.40 -20.17 5.14
CA ALA A 657 -16.08 -21.17 6.17
C ALA A 657 -15.48 -20.52 7.44
N GLY A 658 -14.80 -19.38 7.27
CA GLY A 658 -13.99 -18.71 8.29
C GLY A 658 -12.96 -19.64 8.94
N ASP A 659 -12.40 -19.18 10.05
CA ASP A 659 -11.34 -19.87 10.80
C ASP A 659 -11.42 -19.53 12.29
N ILE A 660 -10.51 -20.10 13.09
CA ILE A 660 -10.32 -19.75 14.50
C ILE A 660 -8.84 -19.47 14.70
N HIS A 661 -8.55 -18.30 15.25
CA HIS A 661 -7.19 -17.87 15.60
C HIS A 661 -7.04 -17.87 17.11
N GLY A 662 -5.84 -18.08 17.64
CA GLY A 662 -5.67 -18.16 19.09
C GLY A 662 -4.32 -18.67 19.54
N GLY A 663 -4.09 -18.61 20.84
CA GLY A 663 -2.85 -19.05 21.46
C GLY A 663 -2.91 -19.08 22.98
N PRO A 664 -1.85 -19.57 23.64
CA PRO A 664 -1.75 -19.60 25.08
C PRO A 664 -1.84 -18.20 25.70
N LEU A 665 -2.57 -18.06 26.81
CA LEU A 665 -2.67 -16.84 27.60
C LEU A 665 -2.72 -17.20 29.09
N GLU A 666 -1.55 -17.17 29.72
CA GLU A 666 -1.41 -17.44 31.15
C GLU A 666 -1.60 -16.17 31.98
N ILE A 667 -2.71 -16.11 32.72
CA ILE A 667 -3.11 -14.96 33.54
C ILE A 667 -3.72 -15.42 34.87
N THR A 668 -3.58 -14.60 35.91
CA THR A 668 -4.05 -14.89 37.28
C THR A 668 -5.06 -13.86 37.80
N THR A 669 -5.28 -12.76 37.10
CA THR A 669 -6.08 -11.61 37.55
C THR A 669 -7.50 -11.56 36.94
N GLY A 670 -7.82 -12.49 36.04
CA GLY A 670 -8.98 -12.45 35.16
C GLY A 670 -8.65 -11.81 33.79
N LEU A 671 -9.50 -12.08 32.79
CA LEU A 671 -9.32 -11.55 31.44
C LEU A 671 -9.54 -10.03 31.42
N LYS A 672 -8.52 -9.29 30.99
CA LYS A 672 -8.63 -7.88 30.56
C LYS A 672 -8.49 -7.84 29.05
N ALA A 673 -9.53 -7.41 28.34
CA ALA A 673 -9.51 -7.23 26.90
C ALA A 673 -9.72 -5.75 26.56
N HIS A 674 -8.75 -5.16 25.86
CA HIS A 674 -8.80 -3.82 25.30
C HIS A 674 -8.90 -3.96 23.78
N ILE A 675 -10.08 -3.68 23.23
CA ILE A 675 -10.46 -4.01 21.86
C ILE A 675 -10.77 -2.73 21.09
N PHE A 676 -10.23 -2.64 19.88
CA PHE A 676 -10.57 -1.60 18.90
C PHE A 676 -11.30 -2.25 17.73
N ILE A 677 -12.44 -1.67 17.34
CA ILE A 677 -13.21 -2.09 16.16
C ILE A 677 -13.41 -0.90 15.24
N ASP A 678 -12.84 -1.01 14.03
CA ASP A 678 -12.89 0.03 13.00
C ASP A 678 -13.42 -0.55 11.69
N HIS A 679 -14.75 -0.51 11.55
CA HIS A 679 -15.45 -1.12 10.43
C HIS A 679 -15.11 -2.62 10.26
N SER A 680 -14.12 -2.94 9.42
CA SER A 680 -13.63 -4.31 9.22
C SER A 680 -12.44 -4.69 10.10
N THR A 681 -11.71 -3.74 10.70
CA THR A 681 -10.60 -4.05 11.62
C THR A 681 -11.12 -4.46 13.00
N ILE A 682 -10.46 -5.46 13.60
CA ILE A 682 -10.57 -5.81 15.01
C ILE A 682 -9.15 -5.99 15.56
N GLU A 683 -8.76 -5.24 16.59
CA GLU A 683 -7.50 -5.44 17.32
C GLU A 683 -7.81 -5.67 18.80
N CYS A 684 -7.44 -6.83 19.34
CA CYS A 684 -7.67 -7.22 20.73
C CYS A 684 -6.35 -7.29 21.49
N PHE A 685 -6.14 -6.43 22.48
CA PHE A 685 -5.01 -6.47 23.42
C PHE A 685 -5.42 -7.13 24.72
N LEU A 686 -4.67 -8.15 25.15
CA LEU A 686 -5.07 -9.08 26.18
C LEU A 686 -4.10 -9.05 27.36
N ASN A 687 -4.56 -8.53 28.49
CA ASN A 687 -3.79 -8.39 29.74
C ASN A 687 -2.41 -7.73 29.54
N ASP A 688 -2.28 -6.88 28.52
CA ASP A 688 -1.04 -6.23 28.07
C ASP A 688 0.08 -7.24 27.71
N LYS A 689 -0.25 -8.54 27.52
CA LYS A 689 0.70 -9.63 27.26
C LYS A 689 0.75 -10.04 25.79
N LYS A 690 -0.42 -10.24 25.18
CA LYS A 690 -0.58 -10.76 23.82
C LYS A 690 -1.68 -9.99 23.09
N MET A 691 -1.68 -10.08 21.77
CA MET A 691 -2.69 -9.48 20.92
C MET A 691 -3.26 -10.48 19.90
N ILE A 692 -4.48 -10.21 19.45
CA ILE A 692 -5.13 -10.90 18.33
C ILE A 692 -5.69 -9.85 17.39
N THR A 693 -5.10 -9.76 16.20
CA THR A 693 -5.57 -8.87 15.14
C THR A 693 -6.44 -9.63 14.14
N SER A 694 -7.48 -8.99 13.61
CA SER A 694 -8.37 -9.64 12.67
C SER A 694 -9.10 -8.69 11.73
N ARG A 695 -9.73 -9.31 10.74
CA ARG A 695 -10.60 -8.67 9.76
C ARG A 695 -11.94 -9.38 9.70
N ALA A 696 -13.00 -8.59 9.65
CA ALA A 696 -14.37 -9.06 9.50
C ALA A 696 -15.11 -8.25 8.44
N TYR A 697 -15.64 -8.94 7.42
CA TYR A 697 -16.38 -8.34 6.31
C TYR A 697 -17.81 -8.91 6.27
N PRO A 698 -18.65 -8.62 7.29
CA PRO A 698 -20.00 -9.14 7.33
C PRO A 698 -20.80 -8.69 6.11
N THR A 699 -21.68 -9.57 5.65
CA THR A 699 -22.58 -9.34 4.52
C THR A 699 -23.72 -8.41 4.90
N SER A 700 -24.21 -8.48 6.14
CA SER A 700 -25.23 -7.59 6.65
C SER A 700 -24.64 -6.25 7.06
N GLN A 701 -25.30 -5.17 6.64
CA GLN A 701 -24.97 -3.81 7.06
C GLN A 701 -25.36 -3.51 8.52
N HIS A 702 -25.99 -4.47 9.21
CA HIS A 702 -26.41 -4.34 10.62
C HIS A 702 -25.55 -5.18 11.58
N SER A 703 -24.43 -5.73 11.10
CA SER A 703 -23.50 -6.55 11.89
C SER A 703 -22.53 -5.69 12.70
N ASP A 704 -23.09 -4.84 13.57
CA ASP A 704 -22.34 -3.84 14.37
C ASP A 704 -22.66 -3.94 15.88
N TYR A 705 -23.42 -4.95 16.31
CA TYR A 705 -23.73 -5.16 17.72
C TYR A 705 -22.62 -5.94 18.44
N MET A 706 -22.69 -5.94 19.77
CA MET A 706 -21.81 -6.73 20.64
C MET A 706 -22.53 -7.29 21.86
N ALA A 707 -21.94 -8.30 22.49
CA ALA A 707 -22.41 -8.89 23.75
C ALA A 707 -21.23 -9.54 24.49
N LEU A 708 -21.25 -9.53 25.82
CA LEU A 708 -20.36 -10.34 26.63
C LEU A 708 -20.82 -11.80 26.66
N ILE A 709 -19.84 -12.70 26.74
CA ILE A 709 -20.01 -14.15 26.90
C ILE A 709 -19.58 -14.53 28.31
N GLY A 710 -20.37 -15.36 28.98
CA GLY A 710 -20.10 -15.87 30.32
C GLY A 710 -21.39 -16.24 31.05
N ASP A 711 -21.26 -16.94 32.18
CA ASP A 711 -22.39 -17.10 33.11
C ASP A 711 -22.91 -15.71 33.53
N LYS A 712 -24.24 -15.59 33.62
CA LYS A 712 -24.95 -14.32 33.85
C LYS A 712 -24.49 -13.58 35.09
N HIS A 713 -24.00 -14.29 36.10
CA HIS A 713 -23.59 -13.75 37.39
C HIS A 713 -22.07 -13.57 37.53
N ILE A 714 -21.29 -13.88 36.49
CA ILE A 714 -19.85 -13.55 36.49
C ILE A 714 -19.71 -12.04 36.65
N GLN A 715 -18.86 -11.66 37.60
CA GLN A 715 -18.56 -10.27 37.87
C GLN A 715 -17.68 -9.70 36.75
N VAL A 716 -18.11 -8.55 36.23
CA VAL A 716 -17.34 -7.68 35.37
C VAL A 716 -16.83 -6.55 36.27
N LYS A 717 -15.53 -6.54 36.51
CA LYS A 717 -14.88 -5.54 37.37
C LYS A 717 -15.02 -4.15 36.78
N SER A 718 -14.80 -4.02 35.47
CA SER A 718 -15.05 -2.78 34.73
C SER A 718 -15.44 -3.06 33.28
N LEU A 719 -16.28 -2.19 32.73
CA LEU A 719 -16.55 -2.09 31.28
C LEU A 719 -16.58 -0.62 30.89
N ARG A 720 -15.74 -0.23 29.94
CA ARG A 720 -15.75 1.07 29.29
C ARG A 720 -15.91 0.88 27.79
N VAL A 721 -16.81 1.66 27.20
CA VAL A 721 -17.09 1.63 25.77
C VAL A 721 -17.11 3.06 25.26
N TYR A 722 -16.26 3.38 24.29
CA TYR A 722 -16.15 4.70 23.70
C TYR A 722 -16.45 4.67 22.22
N LYS A 723 -17.26 5.61 21.76
CA LYS A 723 -17.35 5.92 20.32
C LYS A 723 -16.08 6.64 19.89
N LEU A 724 -15.50 6.27 18.76
CA LEU A 724 -14.28 6.89 18.22
C LEU A 724 -14.56 7.79 17.01
N LYS A 725 -13.70 8.79 16.81
CA LYS A 725 -13.68 9.68 15.65
C LYS A 725 -12.86 9.07 14.51
N SER A 726 -13.17 9.45 13.28
CA SER A 726 -12.27 9.19 12.15
C SER A 726 -11.02 10.08 12.24
N ILE A 727 -9.88 9.57 11.77
CA ILE A 727 -8.66 10.34 11.56
C ILE A 727 -8.68 11.14 10.25
N TRP A 728 -9.60 10.82 9.35
CA TRP A 728 -9.75 11.47 8.05
C TRP A 728 -10.74 12.62 8.15
N LYS A 729 -10.39 13.77 7.57
CA LYS A 729 -11.31 14.90 7.50
C LYS A 729 -12.42 14.58 6.51
N ARG A 730 -13.67 14.58 6.97
CA ARG A 730 -14.82 14.75 6.08
C ARG A 730 -14.87 16.23 5.72
N ASN A 731 -15.01 16.56 4.45
CA ASN A 731 -15.34 17.95 4.08
C ASN A 731 -16.70 18.24 4.70
N GLU A 732 -16.73 19.00 5.80
CA GLU A 732 -17.95 19.62 6.35
C GLU A 732 -18.38 20.81 5.50
#